data_AF-A0A6A5QU91-F1
#
_entry.id   AF-A0A6A5QU91-F1
#
_cell.length_a   1.000
_cell.length_b   1.000
_cell.length_c   1.000
_cell.angle_alpha   90.00
_cell.angle_beta   90.00
_cell.angle_gamma   90.00
#
_symmetry.space_group_name_H-M   'P 1'
#
loop_
_entity.id
_entity.type
_entity.pdbx_description
1 polymer ?
#
loop_
_entity_poly.entity_id
_entity_poly.type
_entity_poly.pdbx_seq_one_letter_code
_entity_poly.pdbx_strand_id
1 'polypeptide(L)'
;MTSSTTPRPTQSPKNDKPRVQFPEPFSVAAVIDGLTYELPHPDEPPIDIILIDGSIAQLFSGRVVLRGQTLLIPSGISSAQPITVGGQTITAQPGLSKRPDNTDDNNDGGGGVGLFGFLGGVVSAAGSAGKSIGNAASGAIKFASSAAGSGGVASSELAGAFSSSVSSVAGVVSSLTGIQQSFPLRDLSKDGMKSFTSAQNLGRSSMDWMKSMANVLEEFESLKPDVQQRVRDNIREFSKPGGQLEKAVAAMEAFKDLPWEEEAPKTDSPTPTASAQSSRGVTSTTTKVSSTSASSSSSSSTPTETPMHYYIITEYETPLAIFEKFIQDVDGGVGKADVRSGWQIYETNLTKSRAEEIKARYLFLVTVYTDVGSFRGEEEDEKEMFRAVSRIHDTWNLAGSEGAYDSQPRKKPGTSTFFDLVPRALLSGGENAPYWKKMISSPFHNPPLKPTSQDPPYAADDSGGVGTTIYVLDDGFELDQPDLDDTGRTVDTFFVSNDDAFSSEYMNSVRAMKANAYIMNAHIGSATGHGTKMAIIAGGKINGVAPKANLYLMKIKGQYNTGENPPGSRPIKNSRITPMSLTSVFNEIRVRLDPSGLGPALEDVIGKFITWCENIKLPIVVAAGNDPALRLHQQLPHRLGTPSNTILTVGGVNEDGTLWSSTSMAEAGKPGSMSVYAPAKNIVVPATGESIDTGTSQAAAIVVCNLPGPL
;
A
#
# COMPACT_ATOMS: atom_id res chain seq x y z
N MET A 1 -61.39 3.00 43.74
CA MET A 1 -60.96 3.63 42.46
C MET A 1 -59.49 3.32 42.27
N THR A 2 -59.19 2.28 41.50
CA THR A 2 -57.82 1.85 41.17
C THR A 2 -57.82 1.57 39.67
N SER A 3 -57.24 2.48 38.88
CA SER A 3 -57.15 2.30 37.43
C SER A 3 -55.98 1.38 37.09
N SER A 4 -56.33 0.31 36.37
CA SER A 4 -55.42 -0.65 35.75
C SER A 4 -54.95 -0.06 34.42
N THR A 5 -53.66 0.28 34.31
CA THR A 5 -53.01 0.59 33.04
C THR A 5 -52.38 -0.67 32.45
N THR A 6 -52.94 -1.11 31.32
CA THR A 6 -52.46 -2.24 30.52
C THR A 6 -51.10 -1.92 29.88
N PRO A 7 -50.12 -2.85 29.85
CA PRO A 7 -48.84 -2.61 29.19
C PRO A 7 -49.01 -2.51 27.67
N ARG A 8 -48.43 -1.47 27.07
CA ARG A 8 -48.36 -1.27 25.62
C ARG A 8 -47.38 -2.30 25.03
N PRO A 9 -47.72 -2.99 23.93
CA PRO A 9 -46.84 -3.97 23.32
C PRO A 9 -45.59 -3.29 22.75
N THR A 10 -44.43 -3.78 23.16
CA THR A 10 -43.12 -3.40 22.66
C THR A 10 -43.05 -3.75 21.18
N GLN A 11 -42.99 -2.73 20.31
CA GLN A 11 -42.73 -2.94 18.88
C GLN A 11 -41.32 -3.50 18.73
N SER A 12 -41.20 -4.64 18.04
CA SER A 12 -39.90 -5.19 17.65
C SER A 12 -39.09 -4.14 16.89
N PRO A 13 -37.78 -3.98 17.18
CA PRO A 13 -36.93 -3.05 16.44
C PRO A 13 -36.98 -3.44 14.97
N LYS A 14 -37.45 -2.52 14.12
CA LYS A 14 -37.35 -2.68 12.68
C LYS A 14 -35.86 -2.83 12.35
N ASN A 15 -35.54 -3.78 11.48
CA ASN A 15 -34.22 -3.95 10.86
C ASN A 15 -33.87 -2.66 10.09
N ASP A 16 -33.36 -1.66 10.79
CA ASP A 16 -32.72 -0.51 10.17
C ASP A 16 -31.40 -1.02 9.60
N LYS A 17 -31.36 -1.19 8.28
CA LYS A 17 -30.12 -1.45 7.55
C LYS A 17 -29.07 -0.42 8.01
N PRO A 18 -27.81 -0.83 8.25
CA PRO A 18 -26.76 0.10 8.67
C PRO A 18 -26.69 1.26 7.66
N ARG A 19 -26.97 2.46 8.15
CA ARG A 19 -26.95 3.69 7.34
C ARG A 19 -25.49 4.03 7.07
N VAL A 20 -25.14 4.19 5.79
CA VAL A 20 -23.81 4.62 5.38
C VAL A 20 -23.62 6.07 5.86
N GLN A 21 -22.61 6.32 6.69
CA GLN A 21 -22.28 7.67 7.15
C GLN A 21 -21.64 8.43 5.99
N PHE A 22 -22.23 9.57 5.65
CA PHE A 22 -21.73 10.42 4.55
C PHE A 22 -20.51 11.22 5.05
N PRO A 23 -19.42 11.33 4.26
CA PRO A 23 -18.32 12.24 4.59
C PRO A 23 -18.83 13.68 4.62
N GLU A 24 -18.38 14.49 5.57
CA GLU A 24 -18.81 15.88 5.62
C GLU A 24 -18.48 16.59 4.29
N PRO A 25 -19.36 17.48 3.79
CA PRO A 25 -19.09 18.23 2.58
C PRO A 25 -17.74 18.94 2.65
N PHE A 26 -16.80 18.54 1.80
CA PHE A 26 -15.48 19.14 1.73
C PHE A 26 -15.34 19.90 0.39
N SER A 27 -15.21 21.22 0.49
CA SER A 27 -15.11 22.10 -0.67
C SER A 27 -14.17 23.27 -0.33
N VAL A 28 -12.89 23.03 -0.55
CA VAL A 28 -11.83 24.03 -0.36
C VAL A 28 -10.98 24.05 -1.63
N ALA A 29 -10.62 25.24 -2.08
CA ALA A 29 -9.75 25.45 -3.22
C ALA A 29 -8.50 26.25 -2.84
N ALA A 30 -7.42 26.04 -3.58
CA ALA A 30 -6.19 26.81 -3.49
C ALA A 30 -5.92 27.52 -4.83
N VAL A 31 -5.64 28.82 -4.77
CA VAL A 31 -5.15 29.60 -5.91
C VAL A 31 -3.63 29.57 -5.90
N ILE A 32 -3.04 28.94 -6.91
CA ILE A 32 -1.59 28.80 -7.10
C ILE A 32 -1.28 29.38 -8.48
N ASP A 33 -0.35 30.34 -8.56
CA ASP A 33 0.03 31.01 -9.80
C ASP A 33 -1.16 31.57 -10.60
N GLY A 34 -2.18 32.08 -9.89
CA GLY A 34 -3.40 32.65 -10.49
C GLY A 34 -4.46 31.63 -10.92
N LEU A 35 -4.17 30.32 -10.82
CA LEU A 35 -5.11 29.25 -11.15
C LEU A 35 -5.73 28.67 -9.88
N THR A 36 -7.04 28.48 -9.90
CA THR A 36 -7.79 27.87 -8.79
C THR A 36 -7.81 26.36 -8.94
N TYR A 37 -7.38 25.62 -7.92
CA TYR A 37 -7.41 24.16 -7.85
C TYR A 37 -8.28 23.70 -6.68
N GLU A 38 -9.13 22.70 -6.89
CA GLU A 38 -9.98 22.12 -5.84
C GLU A 38 -9.22 21.05 -5.06
N LEU A 39 -9.18 21.16 -3.74
CA LEU A 39 -8.44 20.21 -2.91
C LEU A 39 -9.18 18.87 -2.81
N PRO A 40 -8.45 17.74 -2.75
CA PRO A 40 -9.06 16.42 -2.61
C PRO A 40 -9.75 16.29 -1.24
N HIS A 41 -10.73 15.41 -1.12
CA HIS A 41 -11.31 15.05 0.19
C HIS A 41 -10.22 14.46 1.11
N PRO A 42 -10.34 14.55 2.45
CA PRO A 42 -9.41 13.89 3.38
C PRO A 42 -9.15 12.40 3.15
N ASP A 43 -10.12 11.69 2.56
CA ASP A 43 -10.03 10.25 2.26
C ASP A 43 -9.49 9.97 0.84
N GLU A 44 -9.12 11.00 0.10
CA GLU A 44 -8.56 10.89 -1.24
C GLU A 44 -7.03 11.04 -1.23
N PRO A 45 -6.32 10.42 -2.19
CA PRO A 45 -4.90 10.64 -2.37
C PRO A 45 -4.62 12.10 -2.79
N PRO A 46 -3.40 12.60 -2.56
CA PRO A 46 -3.00 13.90 -3.05
C PRO A 46 -3.05 13.99 -4.58
N ILE A 47 -3.30 15.19 -5.10
CA ILE A 47 -3.26 15.47 -6.54
C ILE A 47 -1.94 16.18 -6.85
N ASP A 48 -1.16 15.61 -7.76
CA ASP A 48 0.05 16.24 -8.28
C ASP A 48 -0.30 17.15 -9.46
N ILE A 49 0.10 18.42 -9.39
CA ILE A 49 0.04 19.38 -10.48
C ILE A 49 1.45 19.84 -10.86
N ILE A 50 1.67 20.14 -12.13
CA ILE A 50 2.93 20.70 -12.62
C ILE A 50 2.77 22.21 -12.80
N LEU A 51 3.73 22.96 -12.29
CA LEU A 51 3.78 24.42 -12.42
C LEU A 51 4.56 24.81 -13.69
N ILE A 52 4.46 26.07 -14.07
CA ILE A 52 5.09 26.59 -15.30
C ILE A 52 6.63 26.46 -15.29
N ASP A 53 7.24 26.43 -14.11
CA ASP A 53 8.67 26.20 -13.93
C ASP A 53 9.09 24.72 -14.01
N GLY A 54 8.13 23.81 -14.20
CA GLY A 54 8.34 22.36 -14.25
C GLY A 54 8.46 21.68 -12.89
N SER A 55 8.29 22.42 -11.78
CA SER A 55 8.19 21.84 -10.44
C SER A 55 6.80 21.25 -10.22
N ILE A 56 6.71 20.31 -9.27
CA ILE A 56 5.46 19.65 -8.87
C ILE A 56 4.96 20.31 -7.58
N ALA A 57 3.68 20.66 -7.55
CA ALA A 57 2.97 20.95 -6.32
C ALA A 57 2.01 19.80 -6.01
N GLN A 58 1.87 19.46 -4.73
CA GLN A 58 0.98 18.40 -4.27
C GLN A 58 -0.17 19.02 -3.48
N LEU A 59 -1.39 18.74 -3.91
CA LEU A 59 -2.63 19.21 -3.30
C LEU A 59 -3.14 18.13 -2.35
N PHE A 60 -3.25 18.45 -1.06
CA PHE A 60 -3.91 17.62 -0.05
C PHE A 60 -5.15 18.35 0.46
N SER A 61 -6.05 17.64 1.15
CA SER A 61 -7.24 18.24 1.76
C SER A 61 -6.92 19.42 2.70
N GLY A 62 -5.95 19.25 3.59
CA GLY A 62 -5.61 20.27 4.60
C GLY A 62 -4.34 21.08 4.32
N ARG A 63 -3.66 20.86 3.19
CA ARG A 63 -2.37 21.51 2.91
C ARG A 63 -1.99 21.47 1.43
N VAL A 64 -1.09 22.35 1.05
CA VAL A 64 -0.42 22.34 -0.26
C VAL A 64 1.09 22.21 -0.03
N VAL A 65 1.74 21.27 -0.71
CA VAL A 65 3.20 21.20 -0.76
C VAL A 65 3.66 21.87 -2.05
N LEU A 66 4.30 23.03 -1.94
CA LEU A 66 4.70 23.88 -3.06
C LEU A 66 6.21 24.13 -2.98
N ARG A 67 6.96 23.65 -3.98
CA ARG A 67 8.44 23.83 -4.05
C ARG A 67 9.15 23.42 -2.75
N GLY A 68 8.73 22.31 -2.16
CA GLY A 68 9.27 21.76 -0.90
C GLY A 68 8.78 22.45 0.38
N GLN A 69 7.97 23.50 0.28
CA GLN A 69 7.34 24.16 1.42
C GLN A 69 5.94 23.61 1.66
N THR A 70 5.56 23.40 2.92
CA THR A 70 4.19 22.98 3.28
C THR A 70 3.38 24.19 3.73
N LEU A 71 2.30 24.49 3.01
CA LEU A 71 1.35 25.54 3.32
C LEU A 71 0.09 24.91 3.90
N LEU A 72 -0.13 25.07 5.21
CA LEU A 72 -1.30 24.52 5.92
C LEU A 72 -2.53 25.37 5.61
N ILE A 73 -3.62 24.69 5.22
CA ILE A 73 -4.88 25.32 4.86
C ILE A 73 -5.83 25.23 6.06
N PRO A 74 -6.28 26.37 6.62
CA PRO A 74 -7.20 26.35 7.76
C PRO A 74 -8.50 25.63 7.43
N SER A 75 -9.04 24.87 8.38
CA SER A 75 -10.39 24.30 8.26
C SER A 75 -11.46 25.41 8.30
N GLY A 76 -12.56 25.23 7.56
CA GLY A 76 -13.73 26.12 7.67
C GLY A 76 -13.57 27.47 6.96
N ILE A 77 -12.84 27.52 5.85
CA ILE A 77 -12.64 28.74 5.08
C ILE A 77 -13.97 29.24 4.51
N SER A 78 -14.40 30.43 4.93
CA SER A 78 -15.61 31.10 4.42
C SER A 78 -15.30 32.15 3.35
N SER A 79 -14.04 32.58 3.21
CA SER A 79 -13.60 33.60 2.26
C SER A 79 -12.14 33.39 1.86
N ALA A 80 -11.76 33.90 0.69
CA ALA A 80 -10.38 33.85 0.21
C ALA A 80 -9.41 34.47 1.23
N GLN A 81 -8.34 33.75 1.56
CA GLN A 81 -7.30 34.18 2.50
C GLN A 81 -5.91 33.78 2.00
N PRO A 82 -4.91 34.68 2.03
CA PRO A 82 -3.55 34.36 1.65
C PRO A 82 -2.88 33.48 2.71
N ILE A 83 -2.05 32.54 2.27
CA ILE A 83 -1.22 31.68 3.12
C ILE A 83 0.20 31.81 2.60
N THR A 84 1.13 32.25 3.46
CA THR A 84 2.53 32.50 3.09
C THR A 84 3.48 31.71 3.97
N VAL A 85 4.35 30.89 3.35
CA VAL A 85 5.40 30.12 4.02
C VAL A 85 6.66 30.14 3.15
N GLY A 86 7.81 30.47 3.73
CA GLY A 86 9.09 30.42 3.00
C GLY A 86 9.15 31.30 1.74
N GLY A 87 8.42 32.42 1.73
CA GLY A 87 8.32 33.33 0.58
C GLY A 87 7.38 32.85 -0.55
N GLN A 88 6.78 31.66 -0.42
CA GLN A 88 5.71 31.21 -1.31
C GLN A 88 4.36 31.68 -0.76
N THR A 89 3.47 32.14 -1.63
CA THR A 89 2.12 32.56 -1.25
C THR A 89 1.08 31.87 -2.12
N ILE A 90 0.07 31.28 -1.50
CA ILE A 90 -1.14 30.79 -2.16
C ILE A 90 -2.36 31.50 -1.56
N THR A 91 -3.51 31.44 -2.23
CA THR A 91 -4.79 31.90 -1.64
C THR A 91 -5.70 30.69 -1.42
N ALA A 92 -6.06 30.39 -0.18
CA ALA A 92 -7.07 29.38 0.08
C ALA A 92 -8.46 30.02 0.11
N GLN A 93 -9.45 29.40 -0.53
CA GLN A 93 -10.81 29.93 -0.68
C GLN A 93 -11.85 28.81 -0.65
N PRO A 94 -13.14 29.12 -0.46
CA PRO A 94 -14.21 28.12 -0.64
C PRO A 94 -14.16 27.53 -2.05
N GLY A 95 -14.37 26.22 -2.17
CA GLY A 95 -14.42 25.56 -3.47
C GLY A 95 -15.68 25.91 -4.28
N LEU A 96 -15.67 25.54 -5.56
CA LEU A 96 -16.79 25.74 -6.47
C LEU A 96 -18.01 24.91 -6.01
N SER A 97 -19.15 25.58 -5.83
CA SER A 97 -20.42 24.93 -5.49
C SER A 97 -21.56 25.63 -6.22
N LYS A 98 -22.32 24.87 -7.02
CA LYS A 98 -23.55 25.33 -7.66
C LYS A 98 -24.73 24.61 -7.02
N ARG A 99 -25.40 25.31 -6.10
CA ARG A 99 -26.61 24.79 -5.46
C ARG A 99 -27.76 24.67 -6.48
N PRO A 100 -28.66 23.70 -6.32
CA PRO A 100 -29.93 23.69 -7.05
C PRO A 100 -30.70 24.97 -6.76
N ASP A 101 -31.21 25.63 -7.79
CA ASP A 101 -32.07 26.81 -7.63
C ASP A 101 -33.42 26.37 -7.06
N ASN A 102 -33.74 26.79 -5.84
CA ASN A 102 -35.05 26.60 -5.22
C ASN A 102 -36.02 27.71 -5.65
N THR A 103 -36.17 27.95 -6.95
CA THR A 103 -37.13 28.94 -7.43
C THR A 103 -38.54 28.36 -7.38
N ASP A 104 -39.27 28.67 -6.31
CA ASP A 104 -40.72 28.45 -6.12
C ASP A 104 -41.56 29.38 -7.04
N ASP A 105 -41.27 29.39 -8.34
CA ASP A 105 -42.09 30.13 -9.30
C ASP A 105 -43.37 29.33 -9.57
N ASN A 106 -44.42 29.71 -8.82
CA ASN A 106 -45.79 29.17 -8.80
C ASN A 106 -46.58 29.26 -10.13
N ASN A 107 -45.97 29.05 -11.30
CA ASN A 107 -46.71 29.00 -12.55
C ASN A 107 -47.04 27.56 -12.97
N ASP A 108 -48.34 27.27 -12.94
CA ASP A 108 -49.03 26.03 -13.29
C ASP A 108 -48.49 25.37 -14.57
N GLY A 109 -47.83 24.22 -14.41
CA GLY A 109 -47.42 23.36 -15.51
C GLY A 109 -46.66 22.13 -15.01
N GLY A 110 -47.40 21.12 -14.55
CA GLY A 110 -46.88 19.90 -13.92
C GLY A 110 -45.80 19.17 -14.74
N GLY A 111 -44.55 19.32 -14.31
CA GLY A 111 -43.42 18.44 -14.61
C GLY A 111 -42.47 18.54 -13.43
N GLY A 112 -42.11 17.41 -12.80
CA GLY A 112 -41.42 17.38 -11.51
C GLY A 112 -40.12 18.18 -11.47
N VAL A 113 -40.17 19.43 -11.00
CA VAL A 113 -39.02 20.32 -10.73
C VAL A 113 -38.40 19.98 -9.37
N GLY A 114 -38.16 18.69 -9.11
CA GLY A 114 -37.51 18.21 -7.90
C GLY A 114 -36.01 17.98 -8.10
N LEU A 115 -35.29 17.60 -7.03
CA LEU A 115 -33.88 17.20 -7.05
C LEU A 115 -33.51 16.28 -8.22
N PHE A 116 -34.41 15.37 -8.62
CA PHE A 116 -34.19 14.45 -9.74
C PHE A 116 -34.18 15.13 -11.10
N GLY A 117 -34.90 16.23 -11.27
CA GLY A 117 -34.77 17.09 -12.45
C GLY A 117 -33.38 17.76 -12.52
N PHE A 118 -32.88 18.24 -11.37
CA PHE A 118 -31.52 18.77 -11.28
C PHE A 118 -30.47 17.68 -11.54
N LEU A 119 -30.61 16.50 -10.93
CA LEU A 119 -29.73 15.34 -11.17
C LEU A 119 -29.75 14.92 -12.64
N GLY A 120 -30.91 14.89 -13.32
CA GLY A 120 -30.98 14.59 -14.74
C GLY A 120 -30.16 15.56 -15.61
N GLY A 121 -30.14 16.84 -15.24
CA GLY A 121 -29.26 17.85 -15.84
C GLY A 121 -27.77 17.56 -15.60
N VAL A 122 -27.41 17.20 -14.36
CA VAL A 122 -26.02 16.85 -13.98
C VAL A 122 -25.57 15.55 -14.65
N VAL A 123 -26.43 14.54 -14.77
CA VAL A 123 -26.18 13.27 -15.46
C VAL A 123 -25.86 13.49 -16.93
N SER A 124 -26.66 14.32 -17.61
CA SER A 124 -26.41 14.69 -19.00
C SER A 124 -25.09 15.46 -19.17
N ALA A 125 -24.77 16.34 -18.21
CA ALA A 125 -23.50 17.05 -18.17
C ALA A 125 -22.32 16.10 -17.90
N ALA A 126 -22.47 15.09 -17.03
CA ALA A 126 -21.46 14.08 -16.73
C ALA A 126 -21.10 13.25 -17.97
N GLY A 127 -22.09 12.82 -18.76
CA GLY A 127 -21.83 12.14 -20.02
C GLY A 127 -21.10 13.01 -21.04
N SER A 128 -21.38 14.31 -21.06
CA SER A 128 -20.66 15.27 -21.93
C SER A 128 -19.23 15.51 -21.43
N ALA A 129 -19.04 15.62 -20.12
CA ALA A 129 -17.74 15.75 -19.48
C ALA A 129 -16.87 14.51 -19.70
N GLY A 130 -17.43 13.30 -19.57
CA GLY A 130 -16.75 12.03 -19.87
C GLY A 130 -16.22 11.97 -21.30
N LYS A 131 -17.04 12.38 -22.29
CA LYS A 131 -16.61 12.49 -23.70
C LYS A 131 -15.48 13.52 -23.89
N SER A 132 -15.59 14.69 -23.26
CA SER A 132 -14.55 15.71 -23.31
C SER A 132 -13.22 15.21 -22.75
N ILE A 133 -13.23 14.57 -21.57
CA ILE A 133 -12.03 13.94 -20.98
C ILE A 133 -11.46 12.87 -21.92
N GLY A 134 -12.30 12.01 -22.50
CA GLY A 134 -11.85 10.97 -23.43
C GLY A 134 -11.18 11.53 -24.69
N ASN A 135 -11.69 12.63 -25.23
CA ASN A 135 -11.08 13.35 -26.35
C ASN A 135 -9.72 13.96 -25.96
N ALA A 136 -9.64 14.60 -24.78
CA ALA A 136 -8.41 15.16 -24.26
C ALA A 136 -7.35 14.06 -23.98
N ALA A 137 -7.75 12.93 -23.40
CA ALA A 137 -6.89 11.77 -23.17
C ALA A 137 -6.34 11.21 -24.50
N SER A 138 -7.17 11.13 -25.54
CA SER A 138 -6.73 10.72 -26.87
C SER A 138 -5.72 11.69 -27.48
N GLY A 139 -5.90 13.00 -27.28
CA GLY A 139 -4.93 14.03 -27.67
C GLY A 139 -3.62 13.92 -26.90
N ALA A 140 -3.72 13.70 -25.58
CA ALA A 140 -2.60 13.50 -24.67
C ALA A 140 -1.71 12.31 -25.07
N ILE A 141 -2.32 11.16 -25.40
CA ILE A 141 -1.57 9.97 -25.86
C ILE A 141 -0.78 10.30 -27.13
N LYS A 142 -1.42 10.95 -28.12
CA LYS A 142 -0.75 11.33 -29.38
C LYS A 142 0.40 12.31 -29.15
N PHE A 143 0.21 13.28 -28.26
CA PHE A 143 1.24 14.23 -27.88
C PHE A 143 2.42 13.52 -27.21
N ALA A 144 2.15 12.67 -26.23
CA ALA A 144 3.17 11.93 -25.46
C ALA A 144 3.92 10.87 -26.28
N SER A 145 3.32 10.33 -27.34
CA SER A 145 3.95 9.38 -28.27
C SER A 145 4.76 10.04 -29.39
N SER A 146 4.55 11.34 -29.66
CA SER A 146 5.28 12.05 -30.71
C SER A 146 6.73 12.31 -30.30
N ALA A 147 7.68 12.00 -31.19
CA ALA A 147 9.06 12.43 -31.01
C ALA A 147 9.15 13.96 -31.13
N ALA A 148 10.09 14.58 -30.43
CA ALA A 148 10.30 16.03 -30.52
C ALA A 148 10.55 16.42 -31.99
N GLY A 149 9.66 17.26 -32.56
CA GLY A 149 9.73 17.72 -33.95
C GLY A 149 8.99 16.87 -35.00
N SER A 150 8.37 15.74 -34.64
CA SER A 150 7.67 14.87 -35.60
C SER A 150 6.15 15.11 -35.63
N GLY A 151 5.69 16.21 -36.26
CA GLY A 151 4.30 16.40 -36.74
C GLY A 151 3.13 15.97 -35.83
N GLY A 152 3.32 15.92 -34.51
CA GLY A 152 2.32 15.52 -33.53
C GLY A 152 1.27 16.60 -33.29
N VAL A 153 0.29 16.32 -32.43
CA VAL A 153 -0.67 17.33 -31.95
C VAL A 153 0.12 18.52 -31.39
N ALA A 154 -0.18 19.73 -31.83
CA ALA A 154 0.50 20.92 -31.31
C ALA A 154 0.17 21.08 -29.81
N SER A 155 1.15 21.50 -29.01
CA SER A 155 0.95 21.74 -27.57
C SER A 155 -0.23 22.69 -27.30
N SER A 156 -0.41 23.72 -28.13
CA SER A 156 -1.54 24.65 -28.08
C SER A 156 -2.90 24.02 -28.38
N GLU A 157 -2.96 23.05 -29.30
CA GLU A 157 -4.19 22.31 -29.60
C GLU A 157 -4.58 21.41 -28.42
N LEU A 158 -3.59 20.75 -27.81
CA LEU A 158 -3.82 19.94 -26.61
C LEU A 158 -4.21 20.82 -25.41
N ALA A 159 -3.59 21.98 -25.23
CA ALA A 159 -3.97 22.95 -24.21
C ALA A 159 -5.44 23.37 -24.36
N GLY A 160 -5.88 23.69 -25.59
CA GLY A 160 -7.27 24.00 -25.89
C GLY A 160 -8.24 22.84 -25.57
N ALA A 161 -7.83 21.61 -25.86
CA ALA A 161 -8.62 20.42 -25.53
C ALA A 161 -8.75 20.22 -24.00
N PHE A 162 -7.66 20.43 -23.24
CA PHE A 162 -7.70 20.39 -21.78
C PHE A 162 -8.56 21.51 -21.20
N SER A 163 -8.39 22.77 -21.61
CA SER A 163 -9.20 23.90 -21.13
C SER A 163 -10.70 23.71 -21.39
N SER A 164 -11.06 23.18 -22.56
CA SER A 164 -12.45 22.83 -22.90
C SER A 164 -13.01 21.72 -22.01
N SER A 165 -12.18 20.71 -21.72
CA SER A 165 -12.55 19.59 -20.84
C SER A 165 -12.68 20.03 -19.39
N VAL A 166 -11.76 20.87 -18.89
CA VAL A 166 -11.81 21.48 -17.56
C VAL A 166 -13.14 22.22 -17.35
N SER A 167 -13.57 23.00 -18.34
CA SER A 167 -14.83 23.75 -18.24
C SER A 167 -16.06 22.82 -18.14
N SER A 168 -16.05 21.71 -18.89
CA SER A 168 -17.11 20.71 -18.85
C SER A 168 -17.16 19.98 -17.49
N VAL A 169 -16.00 19.56 -16.98
CA VAL A 169 -15.88 18.82 -15.72
C VAL A 169 -16.15 19.72 -14.52
N ALA A 170 -15.70 20.98 -14.55
CA ALA A 170 -15.93 21.95 -13.48
C ALA A 170 -17.43 22.18 -13.23
N GLY A 171 -18.24 22.22 -14.30
CA GLY A 171 -19.70 22.31 -14.18
C GLY A 171 -20.30 21.14 -13.41
N VAL A 172 -19.87 19.92 -13.73
CA VAL A 172 -20.34 18.69 -13.07
C VAL A 172 -19.89 18.64 -11.61
N VAL A 173 -18.60 18.83 -11.34
CA VAL A 173 -18.02 18.79 -9.98
C VAL A 173 -18.64 19.87 -9.08
N SER A 174 -18.86 21.08 -9.61
CA SER A 174 -19.52 22.16 -8.88
C SER A 174 -20.98 21.83 -8.53
N SER A 175 -21.72 21.24 -9.47
CA SER A 175 -23.10 20.78 -9.22
C SER A 175 -23.17 19.62 -8.23
N LEU A 176 -22.26 18.63 -8.32
CA LEU A 176 -22.19 17.53 -7.35
C LEU A 176 -21.87 18.07 -5.95
N THR A 177 -20.93 18.99 -5.84
CA THR A 177 -20.59 19.65 -4.57
C THR A 177 -21.79 20.43 -4.01
N GLY A 178 -22.54 21.13 -4.87
CA GLY A 178 -23.78 21.81 -4.47
C GLY A 178 -24.90 20.86 -4.01
N ILE A 179 -25.01 19.68 -4.62
CA ILE A 179 -25.92 18.60 -4.19
C ILE A 179 -25.49 18.08 -2.82
N GLN A 180 -24.21 17.79 -2.62
CA GLN A 180 -23.67 17.31 -1.33
C GLN A 180 -23.93 18.29 -0.18
N GLN A 181 -23.89 19.59 -0.46
CA GLN A 181 -24.20 20.62 0.54
C GLN A 181 -25.69 20.79 0.81
N SER A 182 -26.55 20.52 -0.18
CA SER A 182 -27.99 20.83 -0.11
C SER A 182 -28.85 19.63 0.23
N PHE A 183 -28.35 18.41 0.03
CA PHE A 183 -29.15 17.19 0.13
C PHE A 183 -28.56 16.18 1.13
N PRO A 184 -29.39 15.55 1.99
CA PRO A 184 -28.94 14.46 2.84
C PRO A 184 -28.72 13.20 1.98
N LEU A 185 -27.53 13.08 1.38
CA LEU A 185 -27.15 11.96 0.52
C LEU A 185 -27.12 10.59 1.20
N ARG A 186 -27.39 10.54 2.51
CA ARG A 186 -27.58 9.30 3.29
C ARG A 186 -28.70 8.39 2.77
N ASP A 187 -29.58 8.91 1.94
CA ASP A 187 -30.71 8.16 1.36
C ASP A 187 -30.34 7.45 0.05
N LEU A 188 -29.14 7.68 -0.50
CA LEU A 188 -28.63 6.94 -1.67
C LEU A 188 -28.28 5.50 -1.29
N SER A 189 -28.43 4.59 -2.25
CA SER A 189 -27.90 3.24 -2.15
C SER A 189 -26.36 3.26 -2.08
N LYS A 190 -25.77 2.12 -1.71
CA LYS A 190 -24.30 1.97 -1.71
C LYS A 190 -23.70 2.18 -3.10
N ASP A 191 -24.41 1.79 -4.16
CA ASP A 191 -23.93 1.93 -5.53
C ASP A 191 -24.10 3.37 -6.02
N GLY A 192 -25.22 4.03 -5.68
CA GLY A 192 -25.40 5.45 -5.94
C GLY A 192 -24.39 6.33 -5.21
N MET A 193 -24.08 5.98 -3.96
CA MET A 193 -23.01 6.59 -3.17
C MET A 193 -21.65 6.50 -3.87
N LYS A 194 -21.28 5.28 -4.26
CA LYS A 194 -20.00 4.99 -4.89
C LYS A 194 -19.88 5.73 -6.22
N SER A 195 -20.95 5.74 -7.01
CA SER A 195 -20.98 6.42 -8.31
C SER A 195 -20.85 7.94 -8.15
N PHE A 196 -21.61 8.53 -7.21
CA PHE A 196 -21.56 9.96 -6.87
C PHE A 196 -20.16 10.40 -6.43
N THR A 197 -19.60 9.72 -5.43
CA THR A 197 -18.27 10.04 -4.87
C THR A 197 -17.16 9.82 -5.89
N SER A 198 -17.22 8.73 -6.67
CA SER A 198 -16.24 8.48 -7.73
C SER A 198 -16.24 9.57 -8.80
N ALA A 199 -17.42 9.99 -9.27
CA ALA A 199 -17.53 11.05 -10.27
C ALA A 199 -17.08 12.41 -9.73
N GLN A 200 -17.40 12.74 -8.48
CA GLN A 200 -16.95 13.98 -7.84
C GLN A 200 -15.42 13.99 -7.69
N ASN A 201 -14.85 12.93 -7.11
CA ASN A 201 -13.45 12.88 -6.71
C ASN A 201 -12.51 12.74 -7.93
N LEU A 202 -12.79 11.79 -8.82
CA LEU A 202 -12.00 11.62 -10.05
C LEU A 202 -12.24 12.77 -11.03
N GLY A 203 -13.43 13.36 -11.03
CA GLY A 203 -13.73 14.60 -11.75
C GLY A 203 -12.85 15.76 -11.26
N ARG A 204 -12.75 15.96 -9.94
CA ARG A 204 -11.90 16.98 -9.33
C ARG A 204 -10.42 16.79 -9.68
N SER A 205 -9.89 15.59 -9.42
CA SER A 205 -8.49 15.25 -9.69
C SER A 205 -8.11 15.42 -11.16
N SER A 206 -8.94 14.91 -12.08
CA SER A 206 -8.70 15.05 -13.52
C SER A 206 -8.82 16.50 -14.00
N MET A 207 -9.78 17.26 -13.48
CA MET A 207 -9.95 18.68 -13.78
C MET A 207 -8.71 19.49 -13.38
N ASP A 208 -8.22 19.32 -12.16
CA ASP A 208 -7.08 20.12 -11.67
C ASP A 208 -5.77 19.75 -12.34
N TRP A 209 -5.57 18.46 -12.61
CA TRP A 209 -4.46 18.01 -13.44
C TRP A 209 -4.53 18.60 -14.86
N MET A 210 -5.68 18.50 -15.54
CA MET A 210 -5.86 19.06 -16.90
C MET A 210 -5.68 20.58 -16.92
N LYS A 211 -6.15 21.29 -15.88
CA LYS A 211 -6.00 22.74 -15.73
C LYS A 211 -4.52 23.13 -15.61
N SER A 212 -3.76 22.41 -14.80
CA SER A 212 -2.31 22.57 -14.70
C SER A 212 -1.63 22.29 -16.04
N MET A 213 -1.98 21.18 -16.71
CA MET A 213 -1.40 20.81 -18.00
C MET A 213 -1.71 21.82 -19.10
N ALA A 214 -2.94 22.33 -19.17
CA ALA A 214 -3.32 23.35 -20.14
C ALA A 214 -2.41 24.59 -20.02
N ASN A 215 -2.24 25.08 -18.79
CA ASN A 215 -1.40 26.25 -18.53
C ASN A 215 0.07 26.02 -18.89
N VAL A 216 0.62 24.86 -18.55
CA VAL A 216 2.01 24.52 -18.91
C VAL A 216 2.16 24.32 -20.43
N LEU A 217 1.14 23.78 -21.10
CA LEU A 217 1.17 23.54 -22.54
C LEU A 217 1.06 24.82 -23.38
N GLU A 218 0.40 25.86 -22.88
CA GLU A 218 0.37 27.19 -23.51
C GLU A 218 1.78 27.79 -23.66
N GLU A 219 2.66 27.53 -22.69
CA GLU A 219 4.05 27.98 -22.71
C GLU A 219 5.05 26.87 -23.10
N PHE A 220 4.58 25.72 -23.58
CA PHE A 220 5.42 24.52 -23.75
C PHE A 220 6.73 24.78 -24.52
N GLU A 221 6.66 25.53 -25.62
CA GLU A 221 7.80 25.82 -26.50
C GLU A 221 8.84 26.76 -25.86
N SER A 222 8.45 27.54 -24.84
CA SER A 222 9.37 28.41 -24.10
C SER A 222 10.05 27.70 -22.92
N LEU A 223 9.53 26.53 -22.52
CA LEU A 223 10.07 25.73 -21.42
C LEU A 223 11.44 25.15 -21.76
N LYS A 224 12.26 24.93 -20.72
CA LYS A 224 13.54 24.24 -20.88
C LYS A 224 13.31 22.79 -21.38
N PRO A 225 14.22 22.20 -22.17
CA PRO A 225 14.04 20.85 -22.71
C PRO A 225 13.79 19.77 -21.66
N ASP A 226 14.40 19.86 -20.48
CA ASP A 226 14.18 18.93 -19.38
C ASP A 226 12.76 19.06 -18.79
N VAL A 227 12.24 20.29 -18.71
CA VAL A 227 10.85 20.54 -18.29
C VAL A 227 9.86 20.03 -19.34
N GLN A 228 10.12 20.29 -20.63
CA GLN A 228 9.30 19.76 -21.74
C GLN A 228 9.20 18.23 -21.67
N GLN A 229 10.31 17.55 -21.41
CA GLN A 229 10.33 16.10 -21.28
C GLN A 229 9.51 15.62 -20.07
N ARG A 230 9.67 16.27 -18.90
CA ARG A 230 8.85 15.95 -17.71
C ARG A 230 7.36 16.10 -17.97
N VAL A 231 6.95 17.15 -18.69
CA VAL A 231 5.55 17.37 -19.07
C VAL A 231 5.06 16.23 -19.97
N ARG A 232 5.86 15.80 -20.97
CA ARG A 232 5.52 14.64 -21.82
C ARG A 232 5.39 13.35 -21.01
N ASP A 233 6.31 13.09 -20.10
CA ASP A 233 6.30 11.90 -19.26
C ASP A 233 5.10 11.88 -18.32
N ASN A 234 4.74 13.03 -17.74
CA ASN A 234 3.57 13.17 -16.90
C ASN A 234 2.26 12.95 -17.68
N ILE A 235 2.14 13.56 -18.88
CA ILE A 235 1.02 13.32 -19.80
C ILE A 235 0.92 11.83 -20.16
N ARG A 236 2.04 11.17 -20.46
CA ARG A 236 2.08 9.73 -20.75
C ARG A 236 1.55 8.89 -19.59
N GLU A 237 1.99 9.19 -18.38
CA GLU A 237 1.60 8.43 -17.18
C GLU A 237 0.11 8.59 -16.85
N PHE A 238 -0.43 9.81 -16.98
CA PHE A 238 -1.85 10.09 -16.68
C PHE A 238 -2.81 9.58 -17.76
N SER A 239 -2.35 9.51 -19.02
CA SER A 239 -3.17 9.13 -20.17
C SER A 239 -3.00 7.67 -20.64
N LYS A 240 -2.11 6.89 -20.02
CA LYS A 240 -1.95 5.47 -20.34
C LYS A 240 -3.24 4.67 -20.07
N PRO A 241 -3.43 3.49 -20.69
CA PRO A 241 -4.53 2.59 -20.33
C PRO A 241 -4.56 2.28 -18.83
N GLY A 242 -5.72 2.44 -18.20
CA GLY A 242 -5.93 2.35 -16.75
C GLY A 242 -5.44 3.57 -15.96
N GLY A 243 -4.98 4.63 -16.64
CA GLY A 243 -4.53 5.89 -16.06
C GLY A 243 -5.67 6.72 -15.45
N GLN A 244 -5.32 7.86 -14.86
CA GLN A 244 -6.28 8.72 -14.15
C GLN A 244 -7.37 9.28 -15.06
N LEU A 245 -7.03 9.65 -16.30
CA LEU A 245 -8.01 10.19 -17.25
C LEU A 245 -9.06 9.13 -17.64
N GLU A 246 -8.63 7.90 -17.91
CA GLU A 246 -9.57 6.81 -18.24
C GLU A 246 -10.45 6.43 -17.04
N LYS A 247 -9.88 6.43 -15.82
CA LYS A 247 -10.67 6.25 -14.58
C LYS A 247 -11.72 7.34 -14.40
N ALA A 248 -11.39 8.60 -14.69
CA ALA A 248 -12.34 9.70 -14.63
C ALA A 248 -13.46 9.55 -15.67
N VAL A 249 -13.14 9.13 -16.91
CA VAL A 249 -14.14 8.82 -17.94
C VAL A 249 -15.08 7.71 -17.45
N ALA A 250 -14.53 6.60 -16.95
CA ALA A 250 -15.31 5.48 -16.45
C ALA A 250 -16.22 5.88 -15.26
N ALA A 251 -15.74 6.74 -14.36
CA ALA A 251 -16.53 7.23 -13.24
C ALA A 251 -17.69 8.15 -13.71
N MET A 252 -17.45 9.01 -14.69
CA MET A 252 -18.49 9.88 -15.26
C MET A 252 -19.55 9.07 -16.02
N GLU A 253 -19.15 8.06 -16.79
CA GLU A 253 -20.10 7.16 -17.45
C GLU A 253 -20.87 6.31 -16.44
N ALA A 254 -20.22 5.77 -15.40
CA ALA A 254 -20.90 5.03 -14.33
C ALA A 254 -21.91 5.90 -13.55
N PHE A 255 -21.60 7.18 -13.35
CA PHE A 255 -22.53 8.15 -12.75
C PHE A 255 -23.73 8.39 -13.66
N LYS A 256 -23.49 8.57 -14.95
CA LYS A 256 -24.53 8.83 -15.92
C LYS A 256 -25.44 7.61 -16.15
N ASP A 257 -24.86 6.41 -16.19
CA ASP A 257 -25.60 5.16 -16.46
C ASP A 257 -26.28 4.58 -15.21
N LEU A 258 -26.09 5.19 -14.04
CA LEU A 258 -26.79 4.80 -12.81
C LEU A 258 -28.30 5.08 -12.95
N PRO A 259 -29.19 4.14 -12.57
CA PRO A 259 -30.64 4.34 -12.63
C PRO A 259 -31.11 5.27 -11.49
N TRP A 260 -30.90 6.59 -11.64
CA TRP A 260 -31.21 7.59 -10.61
C TRP A 260 -32.67 7.59 -10.16
N GLU A 261 -33.60 7.10 -10.99
CA GLU A 261 -35.01 6.93 -10.64
C GLU A 261 -35.22 5.86 -9.55
N GLU A 262 -34.33 4.86 -9.47
CA GLU A 262 -34.35 3.82 -8.43
C GLU A 262 -33.64 4.27 -7.15
N GLU A 263 -32.71 5.22 -7.26
CA GLU A 263 -32.02 5.88 -6.14
C GLU A 263 -32.89 6.95 -5.46
N ALA A 264 -34.00 7.33 -6.11
CA ALA A 264 -34.93 8.28 -5.53
C ALA A 264 -35.59 7.71 -4.28
N PRO A 265 -35.60 8.45 -3.15
CA PRO A 265 -36.47 8.09 -2.04
C PRO A 265 -37.87 7.96 -2.61
N LYS A 266 -38.48 6.78 -2.51
CA LYS A 266 -39.90 6.62 -2.80
C LYS A 266 -40.63 7.49 -1.79
N THR A 267 -40.93 8.72 -2.16
CA THR A 267 -41.88 9.54 -1.44
C THR A 267 -43.15 8.75 -1.46
N ASP A 268 -43.52 8.18 -0.30
CA ASP A 268 -44.82 7.57 -0.08
C ASP A 268 -45.85 8.66 -0.37
N SER A 269 -46.30 8.72 -1.62
CA SER A 269 -47.39 9.58 -2.02
C SER A 269 -48.56 9.20 -1.11
N PRO A 270 -49.20 10.17 -0.44
CA PRO A 270 -50.32 9.87 0.44
C PRO A 270 -51.31 9.06 -0.37
N THR A 271 -51.54 7.81 0.08
CA THR A 271 -52.41 6.86 -0.59
C THR A 271 -53.75 7.56 -0.84
N PRO A 272 -54.17 7.80 -2.09
CA PRO A 272 -55.50 8.31 -2.32
C PRO A 272 -56.47 7.24 -1.81
N THR A 273 -57.28 7.61 -0.82
CA THR A 273 -58.38 6.81 -0.31
C THR A 273 -59.31 6.46 -1.46
N ALA A 274 -59.12 5.27 -2.05
CA ALA A 274 -59.94 4.80 -3.15
C ALA A 274 -61.27 4.26 -2.61
N SER A 275 -62.34 5.00 -2.91
CA SER A 275 -63.71 4.49 -2.92
C SER A 275 -63.81 3.29 -3.87
N ALA A 276 -64.46 2.24 -3.40
CA ALA A 276 -64.74 1.03 -4.16
C ALA A 276 -65.62 1.33 -5.39
N GLN A 277 -65.19 0.89 -6.58
CA GLN A 277 -66.14 0.53 -7.62
C GLN A 277 -65.60 -0.54 -8.58
N SER A 278 -66.45 -1.55 -8.74
CA SER A 278 -66.39 -2.72 -9.61
C SER A 278 -66.28 -2.38 -11.10
N SER A 279 -65.49 -3.14 -11.88
CA SER A 279 -65.99 -4.08 -12.91
C SER A 279 -64.90 -4.60 -13.89
N ARG A 280 -65.06 -5.87 -14.30
CA ARG A 280 -64.71 -6.59 -15.57
C ARG A 280 -63.62 -5.96 -16.47
N GLY A 281 -62.57 -6.64 -16.94
CA GLY A 281 -62.44 -8.03 -17.40
C GLY A 281 -62.15 -8.03 -18.90
N VAL A 282 -60.89 -8.26 -19.33
CA VAL A 282 -60.51 -8.62 -20.72
C VAL A 282 -59.24 -9.47 -20.69
N THR A 283 -59.33 -10.66 -21.29
CA THR A 283 -58.26 -11.63 -21.50
C THR A 283 -57.57 -11.35 -22.84
N SER A 284 -56.24 -11.23 -22.85
CA SER A 284 -55.45 -11.21 -24.09
C SER A 284 -54.31 -12.22 -24.00
N THR A 285 -54.49 -13.36 -24.68
CA THR A 285 -53.49 -14.38 -24.97
C THR A 285 -52.45 -13.85 -25.95
N THR A 286 -51.15 -13.93 -25.59
CA THR A 286 -50.04 -13.68 -26.52
C THR A 286 -49.22 -14.96 -26.68
N THR A 287 -49.24 -15.49 -27.90
CA THR A 287 -48.55 -16.70 -28.37
C THR A 287 -47.05 -16.43 -28.49
N LYS A 288 -46.20 -17.19 -27.77
CA LYS A 288 -44.74 -17.12 -27.88
C LYS A 288 -44.24 -18.29 -28.74
N VAL A 289 -43.69 -17.95 -29.91
CA VAL A 289 -43.09 -18.89 -30.87
C VAL A 289 -41.71 -19.31 -30.37
N SER A 290 -41.47 -20.62 -30.29
CA SER A 290 -40.15 -21.22 -30.04
C SER A 290 -39.43 -21.43 -31.36
N SER A 291 -38.22 -20.88 -31.50
CA SER A 291 -37.28 -21.17 -32.57
C SER A 291 -36.13 -22.02 -32.03
N THR A 292 -36.11 -23.30 -32.43
CA THR A 292 -35.00 -24.25 -32.28
C THR A 292 -33.91 -23.95 -33.30
N SER A 293 -32.72 -23.58 -32.83
CA SER A 293 -31.51 -23.46 -33.65
C SER A 293 -30.58 -24.63 -33.35
N ALA A 294 -30.45 -25.55 -34.32
CA ALA A 294 -29.49 -26.64 -34.28
C ALA A 294 -28.08 -26.09 -34.54
N SER A 295 -27.16 -26.30 -33.61
CA SER A 295 -25.75 -25.91 -33.73
C SER A 295 -24.91 -27.17 -33.86
N SER A 296 -24.27 -27.33 -35.02
CA SER A 296 -23.31 -28.39 -35.33
C SER A 296 -22.02 -28.20 -34.55
N SER A 297 -21.69 -29.15 -33.67
CA SER A 297 -20.46 -29.17 -32.86
C SER A 297 -19.31 -29.81 -33.63
N SER A 298 -18.30 -29.02 -34.01
CA SER A 298 -16.98 -29.49 -34.40
C SER A 298 -16.11 -29.67 -33.15
N SER A 299 -15.83 -30.92 -32.79
CA SER A 299 -15.02 -31.30 -31.64
C SER A 299 -13.54 -31.03 -31.89
N SER A 300 -13.10 -29.83 -31.51
CA SER A 300 -11.70 -29.49 -31.26
C SER A 300 -11.35 -30.00 -29.86
N SER A 301 -10.57 -31.08 -29.75
CA SER A 301 -10.09 -31.60 -28.47
C SER A 301 -9.05 -30.66 -27.89
N THR A 302 -9.49 -29.68 -27.12
CA THR A 302 -8.61 -28.82 -26.33
C THR A 302 -7.91 -29.70 -25.29
N PRO A 303 -6.58 -29.64 -25.15
CA PRO A 303 -5.87 -30.42 -24.13
C PRO A 303 -6.47 -30.12 -22.75
N THR A 304 -6.84 -31.17 -22.02
CA THR A 304 -7.41 -31.07 -20.69
C THR A 304 -6.34 -30.54 -19.74
N GLU A 305 -6.48 -29.28 -19.30
CA GLU A 305 -5.61 -28.72 -18.26
C GLU A 305 -5.74 -29.55 -16.97
N THR A 306 -4.60 -29.97 -16.42
CA THR A 306 -4.59 -30.71 -15.15
C THR A 306 -4.83 -29.74 -13.99
N PRO A 307 -5.77 -30.00 -13.08
CA PRO A 307 -5.96 -29.19 -11.89
C PRO A 307 -4.70 -29.18 -11.02
N MET A 308 -4.36 -28.00 -10.49
CA MET A 308 -3.27 -27.78 -9.55
C MET A 308 -3.83 -27.25 -8.23
N HIS A 309 -3.09 -27.41 -7.15
CA HIS A 309 -3.47 -26.86 -5.86
C HIS A 309 -3.23 -25.34 -5.84
N TYR A 310 -4.27 -24.59 -5.48
CA TYR A 310 -4.28 -23.13 -5.42
C TYR A 310 -4.66 -22.65 -4.02
N TYR A 311 -3.94 -21.62 -3.59
CA TYR A 311 -4.24 -20.81 -2.43
C TYR A 311 -4.87 -19.50 -2.92
N ILE A 312 -6.10 -19.25 -2.46
CA ILE A 312 -6.84 -18.04 -2.76
C ILE A 312 -7.00 -17.28 -1.46
N ILE A 313 -6.55 -16.04 -1.43
CA ILE A 313 -6.70 -15.18 -0.25
C ILE A 313 -7.64 -14.05 -0.66
N THR A 314 -8.53 -13.65 0.25
CA THR A 314 -9.46 -12.52 0.08
C THR A 314 -8.90 -11.25 0.71
N GLU A 315 -9.47 -10.10 0.34
CA GLU A 315 -9.24 -8.84 1.03
C GLU A 315 -9.65 -8.95 2.50
N TYR A 316 -8.86 -8.32 3.38
CA TYR A 316 -9.20 -8.23 4.80
C TYR A 316 -10.62 -7.69 4.99
N GLU A 317 -11.29 -8.19 6.03
CA GLU A 317 -12.66 -7.87 6.36
C GLU A 317 -13.66 -8.12 5.23
N THR A 318 -13.29 -8.90 4.19
CA THR A 318 -14.27 -9.46 3.26
C THR A 318 -15.35 -10.13 4.11
N PRO A 319 -16.62 -9.72 4.01
CA PRO A 319 -17.67 -10.26 4.86
C PRO A 319 -17.75 -11.78 4.71
N LEU A 320 -17.90 -12.50 5.82
CA LEU A 320 -17.93 -13.97 5.82
C LEU A 320 -18.95 -14.52 4.82
N ALA A 321 -20.14 -13.92 4.73
CA ALA A 321 -21.16 -14.32 3.76
C ALA A 321 -20.74 -14.15 2.29
N ILE A 322 -19.91 -13.16 1.97
CA ILE A 322 -19.34 -12.99 0.62
C ILE A 322 -18.31 -14.08 0.36
N PHE A 323 -17.47 -14.38 1.34
CA PHE A 323 -16.47 -15.44 1.23
C PHE A 323 -17.09 -16.84 1.10
N GLU A 324 -18.12 -17.17 1.89
CA GLU A 324 -18.86 -18.43 1.79
C GLU A 324 -19.53 -18.57 0.42
N LYS A 325 -20.14 -17.50 -0.09
CA LYS A 325 -20.71 -17.50 -1.44
C LYS A 325 -19.64 -17.71 -2.50
N PHE A 326 -18.49 -17.05 -2.35
CA PHE A 326 -17.35 -17.22 -3.22
C PHE A 326 -16.86 -18.68 -3.27
N ILE A 327 -16.71 -19.32 -2.12
CA ILE A 327 -16.34 -20.74 -2.00
C ILE A 327 -17.31 -21.61 -2.81
N GLN A 328 -18.62 -21.38 -2.64
CA GLN A 328 -19.64 -22.11 -3.39
C GLN A 328 -19.56 -21.87 -4.90
N ASP A 329 -19.31 -20.63 -5.32
CA ASP A 329 -19.19 -20.28 -6.74
C ASP A 329 -17.93 -20.86 -7.40
N VAL A 330 -16.85 -21.07 -6.65
CA VAL A 330 -15.56 -21.54 -7.18
C VAL A 330 -15.64 -23.01 -7.59
N ASP A 331 -16.07 -23.86 -6.66
CA ASP A 331 -16.05 -25.32 -6.82
C ASP A 331 -17.15 -26.04 -6.01
N GLY A 332 -18.17 -25.32 -5.51
CA GLY A 332 -19.20 -25.87 -4.65
C GLY A 332 -18.76 -26.13 -3.20
N GLY A 333 -17.62 -25.55 -2.77
CA GLY A 333 -17.10 -25.73 -1.42
C GLY A 333 -16.36 -27.04 -1.19
N VAL A 334 -15.74 -27.57 -2.23
CA VAL A 334 -14.96 -28.83 -2.16
C VAL A 334 -13.60 -28.61 -1.47
N GLY A 335 -13.01 -27.44 -1.66
CA GLY A 335 -11.77 -27.03 -1.03
C GLY A 335 -11.87 -26.80 0.49
N LYS A 336 -10.76 -26.35 1.07
CA LYS A 336 -10.61 -26.10 2.50
C LYS A 336 -10.60 -24.58 2.75
N ALA A 337 -11.52 -24.13 3.58
CA ALA A 337 -11.57 -22.75 4.04
C ALA A 337 -10.84 -22.58 5.38
N ASP A 338 -10.00 -21.54 5.48
CA ASP A 338 -9.40 -21.07 6.72
C ASP A 338 -9.81 -19.61 6.94
N VAL A 339 -10.61 -19.39 7.99
CA VAL A 339 -11.16 -18.08 8.36
C VAL A 339 -10.47 -17.63 9.64
N ARG A 340 -9.63 -16.61 9.51
CA ARG A 340 -8.89 -15.98 10.63
C ARG A 340 -9.47 -14.60 10.91
N SER A 341 -9.08 -13.98 12.03
CA SER A 341 -9.57 -12.64 12.40
C SER A 341 -9.24 -11.63 11.29
N GLY A 342 -10.28 -11.29 10.51
CA GLY A 342 -10.22 -10.37 9.39
C GLY A 342 -9.70 -10.94 8.06
N TRP A 343 -9.23 -12.19 7.96
CA TRP A 343 -8.74 -12.74 6.69
C TRP A 343 -9.40 -14.06 6.36
N GLN A 344 -9.61 -14.32 5.08
CA GLN A 344 -10.01 -15.65 4.64
C GLN A 344 -9.11 -16.20 3.54
N ILE A 345 -8.82 -17.49 3.68
CA ILE A 345 -8.01 -18.27 2.77
C ILE A 345 -8.87 -19.44 2.30
N TYR A 346 -8.82 -19.72 1.01
CA TYR A 346 -9.44 -20.88 0.41
C TYR A 346 -8.40 -21.68 -0.38
N GLU A 347 -8.21 -22.93 0.02
CA GLU A 347 -7.32 -23.89 -0.60
C GLU A 347 -8.17 -24.84 -1.49
N THR A 348 -7.92 -24.90 -2.79
CA THR A 348 -8.69 -25.74 -3.71
C THR A 348 -7.86 -26.19 -4.93
N ASN A 349 -8.37 -27.17 -5.68
CA ASN A 349 -7.75 -27.63 -6.92
C ASN A 349 -8.43 -26.99 -8.13
N LEU A 350 -7.69 -26.20 -8.91
CA LEU A 350 -8.21 -25.49 -10.08
C LEU A 350 -7.31 -25.71 -11.28
N THR A 351 -7.87 -25.64 -12.49
CA THR A 351 -7.06 -25.48 -13.70
C THR A 351 -6.48 -24.07 -13.74
N LYS A 352 -5.39 -23.89 -14.49
CA LYS A 352 -4.74 -22.57 -14.62
C LYS A 352 -5.71 -21.53 -15.19
N SER A 353 -6.41 -21.88 -16.26
CA SER A 353 -7.44 -21.04 -16.87
C SER A 353 -8.53 -20.63 -15.88
N ARG A 354 -9.00 -21.57 -15.05
CA ARG A 354 -10.03 -21.30 -14.04
C ARG A 354 -9.52 -20.38 -12.93
N ALA A 355 -8.29 -20.57 -12.48
CA ALA A 355 -7.65 -19.70 -11.50
C ALA A 355 -7.51 -18.24 -12.01
N GLU A 356 -7.12 -18.07 -13.28
CA GLU A 356 -7.05 -16.74 -13.92
C GLU A 356 -8.44 -16.10 -14.05
N GLU A 357 -9.45 -16.86 -14.47
CA GLU A 357 -10.85 -16.40 -14.53
C GLU A 357 -11.35 -15.93 -13.16
N ILE A 358 -11.11 -16.72 -12.11
CA ILE A 358 -11.51 -16.40 -10.74
C ILE A 358 -10.84 -15.10 -10.29
N LYS A 359 -9.53 -14.95 -10.52
CA LYS A 359 -8.78 -13.73 -10.18
C LYS A 359 -9.35 -12.50 -10.88
N ALA A 360 -9.74 -12.63 -12.16
CA ALA A 360 -10.33 -11.53 -12.92
C ALA A 360 -11.77 -11.19 -12.50
N ARG A 361 -12.54 -12.19 -12.07
CA ARG A 361 -13.98 -12.05 -11.76
C ARG A 361 -14.23 -11.40 -10.40
N TYR A 362 -13.42 -11.69 -9.40
CA TYR A 362 -13.68 -11.30 -8.02
C TYR A 362 -12.66 -10.25 -7.55
N LEU A 363 -13.09 -8.98 -7.53
CA LEU A 363 -12.20 -7.85 -7.19
C LEU A 363 -11.73 -7.83 -5.73
N PHE A 364 -12.47 -8.48 -4.82
CA PHE A 364 -12.04 -8.67 -3.43
C PHE A 364 -11.00 -9.80 -3.30
N LEU A 365 -10.66 -10.49 -4.39
CA LEU A 365 -9.55 -11.44 -4.34
C LEU A 365 -8.26 -10.67 -4.35
N VAL A 366 -7.47 -11.08 -3.40
CA VAL A 366 -6.16 -10.57 -3.14
C VAL A 366 -5.19 -11.27 -4.08
N THR A 367 -5.24 -12.60 -4.11
CA THR A 367 -4.30 -13.49 -4.75
C THR A 367 -5.00 -14.75 -5.15
N VAL A 368 -4.50 -15.34 -6.23
CA VAL A 368 -4.71 -16.72 -6.58
C VAL A 368 -3.34 -17.23 -7.00
N TYR A 369 -2.70 -18.05 -6.17
CA TYR A 369 -1.37 -18.59 -6.45
C TYR A 369 -1.32 -20.09 -6.22
N THR A 370 -0.38 -20.74 -6.87
CA THR A 370 -0.07 -22.14 -6.64
C THR A 370 1.29 -22.22 -5.96
N ASP A 371 1.43 -23.10 -4.95
CA ASP A 371 2.71 -23.35 -4.30
C ASP A 371 3.56 -24.37 -5.10
N VAL A 372 3.08 -24.79 -6.27
CA VAL A 372 3.81 -25.66 -7.19
C VAL A 372 4.85 -24.84 -7.98
N GLY A 373 5.71 -24.11 -7.27
CA GLY A 373 7.06 -23.89 -7.76
C GLY A 373 7.70 -25.27 -7.77
N SER A 374 7.85 -25.89 -8.94
CA SER A 374 8.43 -27.22 -9.05
C SER A 374 9.73 -27.26 -8.25
N PHE A 375 9.76 -28.04 -7.17
CA PHE A 375 11.01 -28.38 -6.48
C PHE A 375 11.84 -29.16 -7.50
N ARG A 376 12.59 -28.43 -8.34
CA ARG A 376 13.60 -28.99 -9.21
C ARG A 376 14.75 -29.24 -8.26
N GLY A 377 15.17 -30.49 -8.06
CA GLY A 377 16.19 -30.87 -7.08
C GLY A 377 17.52 -30.09 -7.13
N GLU A 378 17.71 -29.18 -8.09
CA GLU A 378 18.81 -28.20 -8.19
C GLU A 378 18.60 -26.95 -7.30
N GLU A 379 17.39 -26.68 -6.81
CA GLU A 379 17.09 -25.54 -5.92
C GLU A 379 17.65 -25.70 -4.49
N GLU A 380 18.14 -26.90 -4.11
CA GLU A 380 18.77 -27.12 -2.79
C GLU A 380 20.05 -26.30 -2.59
N ASP A 381 20.68 -25.82 -3.67
CA ASP A 381 21.93 -25.04 -3.66
C ASP A 381 21.76 -23.57 -4.10
N GLU A 382 20.54 -23.12 -4.41
CA GLU A 382 20.30 -21.70 -4.65
C GLU A 382 20.56 -20.95 -3.35
N LYS A 383 21.78 -20.41 -3.23
CA LYS A 383 22.19 -19.55 -2.11
C LYS A 383 21.10 -18.54 -1.90
N GLU A 384 20.45 -18.61 -0.74
CA GLU A 384 19.47 -17.63 -0.35
C GLU A 384 20.07 -16.23 -0.60
N MET A 385 19.39 -15.46 -1.44
CA MET A 385 19.90 -14.23 -2.06
C MET A 385 20.37 -13.18 -1.03
N PHE A 386 19.83 -13.27 0.19
CA PHE A 386 20.11 -12.38 1.33
C PHE A 386 20.92 -13.05 2.44
N ARG A 387 21.26 -14.33 2.31
CA ARG A 387 22.12 -15.01 3.28
C ARG A 387 23.50 -14.38 3.20
N ALA A 388 23.95 -13.86 4.32
CA ALA A 388 25.30 -13.37 4.40
C ALA A 388 26.30 -14.52 4.20
N VAL A 389 27.48 -14.17 3.70
CA VAL A 389 28.49 -15.10 3.24
C VAL A 389 29.43 -15.43 4.39
N SER A 390 29.68 -16.73 4.59
CA SER A 390 30.62 -17.21 5.60
C SER A 390 32.03 -16.70 5.29
N ARG A 391 32.79 -16.32 6.33
CA ARG A 391 34.18 -15.91 6.19
C ARG A 391 35.01 -17.08 5.66
N ILE A 392 35.75 -16.88 4.57
CA ILE A 392 36.88 -17.77 4.27
C ILE A 392 37.88 -17.55 5.40
N HIS A 393 38.16 -18.60 6.18
CA HIS A 393 38.91 -18.55 7.43
C HIS A 393 40.24 -17.79 7.32
N ASP A 394 40.33 -16.66 8.01
CA ASP A 394 41.55 -16.17 8.66
C ASP A 394 41.26 -16.05 10.16
N THR A 395 41.93 -16.87 10.97
CA THR A 395 41.66 -17.12 12.40
C THR A 395 42.01 -15.93 13.29
N TRP A 396 41.05 -15.37 14.04
CA TRP A 396 41.29 -14.41 15.13
C TRP A 396 40.45 -14.74 16.36
N ASN A 397 41.10 -14.78 17.53
CA ASN A 397 40.51 -15.06 18.85
C ASN A 397 39.95 -13.77 19.48
N LEU A 398 38.73 -13.79 20.04
CA LEU A 398 38.17 -12.70 20.86
C LEU A 398 37.96 -13.16 22.31
N ALA A 399 38.52 -12.39 23.26
CA ALA A 399 38.37 -12.56 24.70
C ALA A 399 37.22 -11.69 25.24
N GLY A 400 36.45 -12.21 26.20
CA GLY A 400 35.23 -11.60 26.74
C GLY A 400 35.44 -10.51 27.79
N SER A 401 34.36 -9.77 28.09
CA SER A 401 34.26 -8.87 29.24
C SER A 401 32.92 -9.05 29.96
N GLU A 402 32.99 -9.27 31.28
CA GLU A 402 31.86 -9.29 32.21
C GLU A 402 31.50 -7.86 32.68
N GLY A 403 30.22 -7.62 32.97
CA GLY A 403 29.74 -6.37 33.59
C GLY A 403 28.45 -6.59 34.39
N ALA A 404 28.42 -6.06 35.62
CA ALA A 404 27.50 -6.37 36.71
C ALA A 404 26.09 -5.73 36.62
N TYR A 405 25.11 -6.44 37.20
CA TYR A 405 23.68 -6.07 37.27
C TYR A 405 23.35 -5.16 38.47
N ASP A 406 22.47 -4.17 38.24
CA ASP A 406 21.71 -3.48 39.28
C ASP A 406 20.22 -3.41 38.86
N SER A 407 19.31 -3.66 39.80
CA SER A 407 17.87 -3.87 39.56
C SER A 407 17.02 -2.80 40.24
N GLN A 408 16.22 -2.06 39.46
CA GLN A 408 15.21 -1.12 39.98
C GLN A 408 13.81 -1.44 39.41
N PRO A 409 12.71 -1.16 40.14
CA PRO A 409 11.37 -1.63 39.79
C PRO A 409 10.61 -0.72 38.81
N ARG A 410 9.88 -1.37 37.89
CA ARG A 410 9.07 -0.82 36.79
C ARG A 410 7.92 0.11 37.28
N LYS A 411 7.73 1.26 36.62
CA LYS A 411 6.51 2.10 36.67
C LYS A 411 5.71 1.98 35.36
N LYS A 412 4.38 2.05 35.46
CA LYS A 412 3.41 1.94 34.36
C LYS A 412 3.45 3.17 33.41
N PRO A 413 3.09 3.02 32.12
CA PRO A 413 3.14 4.10 31.14
C PRO A 413 2.00 5.09 31.34
N GLY A 414 2.35 6.38 31.49
CA GLY A 414 1.41 7.51 31.42
C GLY A 414 1.25 7.98 29.98
N THR A 415 0.07 8.54 29.69
CA THR A 415 -0.33 9.14 28.42
C THR A 415 0.61 10.29 28.01
N SER A 416 1.31 10.11 26.90
CA SER A 416 2.32 11.04 26.34
C SER A 416 1.65 12.26 25.68
N THR A 417 1.88 13.44 26.24
CA THR A 417 1.75 14.73 25.57
C THR A 417 2.90 14.92 24.58
N PHE A 418 2.61 15.41 23.37
CA PHE A 418 3.60 15.73 22.32
C PHE A 418 4.78 16.55 22.91
N PHE A 419 6.01 16.04 22.73
CA PHE A 419 7.23 16.63 23.27
C PHE A 419 7.79 17.72 22.35
N ASP A 420 8.16 18.86 22.94
CA ASP A 420 9.08 19.83 22.32
C ASP A 420 10.41 19.13 21.99
N LEU A 421 10.92 19.33 20.77
CA LEU A 421 12.17 18.72 20.29
C LEU A 421 13.38 19.34 21.03
N VAL A 422 13.86 18.67 22.08
CA VAL A 422 15.12 19.03 22.75
C VAL A 422 16.30 18.47 21.93
N PRO A 423 17.36 19.27 21.64
CA PRO A 423 18.58 18.77 21.03
C PRO A 423 19.16 17.59 21.84
N ARG A 424 19.34 16.45 21.19
CA ARG A 424 19.82 15.22 21.83
C ARG A 424 21.32 15.30 22.10
N ALA A 425 21.76 14.77 23.23
CA ALA A 425 23.18 14.74 23.58
C ALA A 425 23.85 13.52 22.93
N LEU A 426 25.04 13.73 22.35
CA LEU A 426 25.89 12.63 21.91
C LEU A 426 26.67 12.09 23.12
N LEU A 427 26.61 10.79 23.35
CA LEU A 427 27.46 10.11 24.33
C LEU A 427 28.91 10.21 23.90
N SER A 428 29.81 10.45 24.86
CA SER A 428 31.25 10.35 24.64
C SER A 428 31.58 8.96 24.12
N GLY A 429 32.16 8.88 22.92
CA GLY A 429 32.29 7.61 22.22
C GLY A 429 33.20 6.61 22.91
N GLY A 430 32.78 5.34 22.90
CA GLY A 430 33.61 4.25 23.41
C GLY A 430 34.82 4.02 22.49
N GLU A 431 36.03 4.19 23.02
CA GLU A 431 37.28 4.00 22.24
C GLU A 431 37.39 2.60 21.63
N ASN A 432 36.78 1.61 22.29
CA ASN A 432 36.79 0.20 21.90
C ASN A 432 35.59 -0.23 21.02
N ALA A 433 34.80 0.72 20.50
CA ALA A 433 33.72 0.37 19.58
C ALA A 433 34.28 -0.31 18.31
N PRO A 434 33.59 -1.31 17.75
CA PRO A 434 34.02 -1.96 16.52
C PRO A 434 34.02 -0.96 15.37
N TYR A 435 34.85 -1.25 14.35
CA TYR A 435 35.10 -0.34 13.24
C TYR A 435 33.79 0.14 12.56
N TRP A 436 32.82 -0.76 12.41
CA TRP A 436 31.58 -0.48 11.69
C TRP A 436 30.69 0.53 12.43
N LYS A 437 30.75 0.56 13.77
CA LYS A 437 30.09 1.61 14.56
C LYS A 437 30.81 2.95 14.40
N LYS A 438 32.15 2.93 14.45
CA LYS A 438 32.95 4.15 14.26
C LYS A 438 32.67 4.77 12.89
N MET A 439 32.67 3.97 11.83
CA MET A 439 32.42 4.42 10.46
C MET A 439 31.07 5.15 10.32
N ILE A 440 29.97 4.60 10.86
CA ILE A 440 28.64 5.23 10.71
C ILE A 440 28.47 6.54 11.49
N SER A 441 29.27 6.75 12.54
CA SER A 441 29.28 8.01 13.30
C SER A 441 30.37 8.99 12.84
N SER A 442 31.22 8.57 11.90
CA SER A 442 32.36 9.36 11.46
C SER A 442 31.92 10.50 10.55
N PRO A 443 32.53 11.69 10.66
CA PRO A 443 32.29 12.75 9.70
C PRO A 443 32.77 12.33 8.31
N PHE A 444 32.16 12.89 7.27
CA PHE A 444 32.56 12.63 5.89
C PHE A 444 34.06 12.92 5.69
N HIS A 445 34.78 11.96 5.12
CA HIS A 445 36.22 12.09 4.90
C HIS A 445 36.55 12.82 3.59
N ASN A 446 37.62 13.61 3.62
CA ASN A 446 38.28 14.14 2.43
C ASN A 446 39.80 13.94 2.56
N PRO A 447 40.44 13.06 1.76
CA PRO A 447 39.86 12.19 0.73
C PRO A 447 38.97 11.07 1.30
N PRO A 448 38.07 10.49 0.49
CA PRO A 448 37.00 9.59 0.97
C PRO A 448 37.48 8.22 1.46
N LEU A 449 38.73 7.83 1.22
CA LEU A 449 39.28 6.52 1.58
C LEU A 449 40.38 6.67 2.63
N LYS A 450 40.13 6.18 3.84
CA LYS A 450 41.11 6.08 4.93
C LYS A 450 40.91 4.76 5.69
N PRO A 451 41.96 4.24 6.35
CA PRO A 451 41.81 3.10 7.24
C PRO A 451 40.87 3.44 8.40
N THR A 452 40.01 2.50 8.77
CA THR A 452 39.06 2.62 9.91
C THR A 452 39.74 2.88 11.26
N SER A 453 41.02 2.55 11.37
CA SER A 453 41.83 2.90 12.54
C SER A 453 42.00 4.41 12.75
N GLN A 454 41.64 5.23 11.74
CA GLN A 454 41.65 6.69 11.80
C GLN A 454 40.26 7.27 12.10
N ASP A 455 39.22 6.44 12.20
CA ASP A 455 37.88 6.90 12.55
C ASP A 455 37.83 7.37 14.01
N PRO A 456 37.15 8.48 14.32
CA PRO A 456 36.92 8.88 15.70
C PRO A 456 36.18 7.78 16.50
N PRO A 457 36.25 7.84 17.84
CA PRO A 457 35.43 7.00 18.70
C PRO A 457 33.95 7.09 18.31
N TYR A 458 33.24 5.97 18.42
CA TYR A 458 31.84 5.88 18.00
C TYR A 458 30.96 6.86 18.78
N ALA A 459 30.38 7.85 18.11
CA ALA A 459 29.43 8.77 18.73
C ALA A 459 28.01 8.20 18.59
N ALA A 460 27.32 8.04 19.71
CA ALA A 460 25.96 7.52 19.77
C ALA A 460 25.02 8.55 20.39
N ASP A 461 23.76 8.54 19.96
CA ASP A 461 22.69 9.29 20.60
C ASP A 461 22.40 8.70 22.00
N ASP A 462 22.28 9.56 23.02
CA ASP A 462 22.06 9.14 24.40
C ASP A 462 20.72 8.43 24.63
N SER A 463 19.74 8.67 23.76
CA SER A 463 18.46 7.96 23.78
C SER A 463 18.66 6.47 23.50
N GLY A 464 19.69 6.05 22.78
CA GLY A 464 19.91 4.66 22.39
C GLY A 464 18.71 4.00 21.69
N GLY A 465 17.80 4.78 21.09
CA GLY A 465 16.55 4.29 20.49
C GLY A 465 15.36 4.12 21.44
N VAL A 466 15.38 4.72 22.64
CA VAL A 466 14.21 4.73 23.54
C VAL A 466 12.97 5.26 22.81
N GLY A 467 11.85 4.54 22.95
CA GLY A 467 10.58 4.89 22.30
C GLY A 467 10.45 4.36 20.87
N THR A 468 11.48 3.69 20.35
CA THR A 468 11.44 3.01 19.04
C THR A 468 11.28 1.51 19.23
N THR A 469 10.46 0.89 18.38
CA THR A 469 10.37 -0.57 18.25
C THR A 469 10.91 -1.00 16.89
N ILE A 470 11.89 -1.90 16.88
CA ILE A 470 12.49 -2.46 15.68
C ILE A 470 11.90 -3.85 15.44
N TYR A 471 11.29 -4.05 14.28
CA TYR A 471 10.75 -5.33 13.84
C TYR A 471 11.81 -6.04 13.01
N VAL A 472 12.28 -7.21 13.45
CA VAL A 472 13.31 -7.99 12.76
C VAL A 472 12.66 -9.24 12.19
N LEU A 473 12.57 -9.32 10.86
CA LEU A 473 11.96 -10.44 10.13
C LEU A 473 13.08 -11.31 9.56
N ASP A 474 13.30 -12.49 10.15
CA ASP A 474 14.44 -13.35 9.77
C ASP A 474 14.15 -14.84 10.03
N ASP A 475 15.18 -15.69 10.02
CA ASP A 475 15.07 -17.15 10.09
C ASP A 475 14.98 -17.75 11.51
N GLY A 476 15.10 -16.89 12.53
CA GLY A 476 14.94 -17.24 13.94
C GLY A 476 15.92 -16.53 14.86
N PHE A 477 15.72 -16.68 16.17
CA PHE A 477 16.41 -15.90 17.19
C PHE A 477 16.72 -16.73 18.45
N GLU A 478 17.93 -16.56 18.95
CA GLU A 478 18.42 -17.16 20.19
C GLU A 478 18.29 -16.17 21.34
N LEU A 479 17.20 -16.30 22.09
CA LEU A 479 16.83 -15.31 23.11
C LEU A 479 17.70 -15.37 24.37
N ASP A 480 18.53 -16.40 24.51
CA ASP A 480 19.50 -16.54 25.62
C ASP A 480 20.78 -15.74 25.39
N GLN A 481 20.94 -15.10 24.23
CA GLN A 481 22.04 -14.17 23.98
C GLN A 481 21.93 -12.95 24.90
N PRO A 482 22.98 -12.57 25.65
CA PRO A 482 22.96 -11.40 26.54
C PRO A 482 22.55 -10.09 25.86
N ASP A 483 22.84 -9.94 24.56
CA ASP A 483 22.43 -8.79 23.77
C ASP A 483 20.91 -8.68 23.57
N LEU A 484 20.17 -9.79 23.67
CA LEU A 484 18.72 -9.84 23.49
C LEU A 484 17.95 -9.85 24.83
N ASP A 485 18.64 -9.59 25.94
CA ASP A 485 18.03 -9.36 27.25
C ASP A 485 17.00 -8.22 27.21
N ASP A 486 15.88 -8.42 27.91
CA ASP A 486 14.74 -7.50 27.97
C ASP A 486 14.84 -6.51 29.16
N THR A 487 15.91 -6.55 29.96
CA THR A 487 16.06 -5.65 31.11
C THR A 487 16.24 -4.21 30.63
N GLY A 488 15.19 -3.40 30.82
CA GLY A 488 15.17 -1.97 30.49
C GLY A 488 14.46 -1.63 29.17
N ARG A 489 13.87 -2.61 28.48
CA ARG A 489 13.13 -2.48 27.21
C ARG A 489 12.10 -3.60 27.05
N THR A 490 11.49 -3.74 25.89
CA THR A 490 10.72 -4.95 25.53
C THR A 490 11.41 -5.73 24.42
N VAL A 491 11.40 -7.06 24.53
CA VAL A 491 11.84 -7.99 23.48
C VAL A 491 10.73 -9.01 23.32
N ASP A 492 9.87 -8.78 22.32
CA ASP A 492 8.76 -9.67 21.99
C ASP A 492 9.14 -10.58 20.83
N THR A 493 8.39 -11.67 20.66
CA THR A 493 8.65 -12.64 19.60
C THR A 493 7.38 -13.15 18.93
N PHE A 494 7.48 -13.39 17.62
CA PHE A 494 6.47 -14.06 16.81
C PHE A 494 7.17 -15.09 15.93
N PHE A 495 6.51 -16.20 15.65
CA PHE A 495 6.99 -17.16 14.67
C PHE A 495 5.82 -17.74 13.89
N VAL A 496 6.03 -17.91 12.59
CA VAL A 496 5.04 -18.48 11.68
C VAL A 496 4.78 -19.95 12.06
N SER A 497 3.51 -20.35 12.02
CA SER A 497 3.11 -21.74 12.25
C SER A 497 3.66 -22.64 11.14
N ASN A 498 3.82 -23.95 11.42
CA ASN A 498 4.27 -24.87 10.39
C ASN A 498 3.25 -24.99 9.23
N ASP A 499 1.97 -24.85 9.53
CA ASP A 499 0.89 -24.91 8.52
C ASP A 499 0.97 -23.73 7.54
N ASP A 500 1.47 -22.58 8.00
CA ASP A 500 1.68 -21.39 7.15
C ASP A 500 3.04 -21.40 6.45
N ALA A 501 4.05 -22.03 7.05
CA ALA A 501 5.40 -22.10 6.50
C ALA A 501 5.60 -23.22 5.47
N PHE A 502 4.76 -24.25 5.48
CA PHE A 502 4.86 -25.42 4.61
C PHE A 502 3.51 -25.80 4.03
N SER A 503 3.41 -25.87 2.69
CA SER A 503 2.28 -26.59 2.07
C SER A 503 2.44 -28.10 2.20
N SER A 504 1.31 -28.80 2.12
CA SER A 504 1.30 -30.26 2.04
C SER A 504 2.02 -30.76 0.79
N GLU A 505 1.83 -30.08 -0.35
CA GLU A 505 2.47 -30.39 -1.63
C GLU A 505 3.99 -30.24 -1.56
N TYR A 506 4.48 -29.16 -0.94
CA TYR A 506 5.91 -28.94 -0.73
C TYR A 506 6.52 -30.09 0.07
N MET A 507 5.94 -30.43 1.22
CA MET A 507 6.47 -31.50 2.06
C MET A 507 6.35 -32.88 1.43
N ASN A 508 5.30 -33.13 0.65
CA ASN A 508 5.18 -34.36 -0.14
C ASN A 508 6.28 -34.46 -1.20
N SER A 509 6.59 -33.33 -1.87
CA SER A 509 7.69 -33.26 -2.84
C SER A 509 9.04 -33.52 -2.18
N VAL A 510 9.32 -32.86 -1.05
CA VAL A 510 10.53 -33.10 -0.26
C VAL A 510 10.62 -34.57 0.16
N ARG A 511 9.54 -35.18 0.66
CA ARG A 511 9.52 -36.59 1.06
C ARG A 511 9.66 -37.57 -0.09
N ALA A 512 9.22 -37.20 -1.30
CA ALA A 512 9.43 -38.02 -2.49
C ALA A 512 10.92 -38.15 -2.84
N MET A 513 11.74 -37.14 -2.54
CA MET A 513 13.20 -37.18 -2.71
C MET A 513 13.93 -37.68 -1.46
N LYS A 514 13.42 -37.34 -0.28
CA LYS A 514 14.02 -37.60 1.03
C LYS A 514 12.97 -38.24 1.94
N ALA A 515 12.80 -39.56 1.85
CA ALA A 515 11.70 -40.30 2.50
C ALA A 515 11.58 -40.06 4.01
N ASN A 516 12.68 -39.73 4.68
CA ASN A 516 12.73 -39.47 6.13
C ASN A 516 12.54 -38.00 6.51
N ALA A 517 12.19 -37.13 5.56
CA ALA A 517 12.05 -35.71 5.82
C ALA A 517 10.84 -35.40 6.71
N TYR A 518 11.06 -34.59 7.75
CA TYR A 518 10.03 -34.20 8.70
C TYR A 518 10.14 -32.72 9.09
N ILE A 519 8.98 -32.11 9.36
CA ILE A 519 8.89 -30.72 9.82
C ILE A 519 9.28 -30.67 11.30
N MET A 520 10.13 -29.72 11.68
CA MET A 520 10.47 -29.49 13.08
C MET A 520 9.34 -28.75 13.79
N ASN A 521 9.17 -28.95 15.09
CA ASN A 521 8.19 -28.17 15.85
C ASN A 521 8.49 -26.67 15.71
N ALA A 522 7.46 -25.88 15.44
CA ALA A 522 7.59 -24.44 15.31
C ALA A 522 8.14 -23.85 16.62
N HIS A 523 9.24 -23.12 16.53
CA HIS A 523 9.90 -22.44 17.65
C HIS A 523 10.67 -21.23 17.14
N ILE A 524 10.94 -20.26 18.02
CA ILE A 524 11.62 -19.00 17.66
C ILE A 524 13.09 -19.18 17.26
N GLY A 525 13.80 -20.18 17.81
CA GLY A 525 15.23 -20.42 17.54
C GLY A 525 15.60 -20.57 16.06
N SER A 526 16.81 -20.16 15.68
CA SER A 526 17.41 -20.35 14.35
C SER A 526 18.41 -21.51 14.37
N ALA A 527 18.63 -22.12 13.20
CA ALA A 527 19.73 -23.07 13.01
C ALA A 527 21.02 -22.41 12.51
N THR A 528 20.92 -21.20 11.95
CA THR A 528 22.04 -20.49 11.31
C THR A 528 22.62 -19.38 12.18
N GLY A 529 21.81 -18.85 13.10
CA GLY A 529 22.12 -17.66 13.90
C GLY A 529 22.02 -16.33 13.14
N HIS A 530 21.58 -16.35 11.87
CA HIS A 530 21.49 -15.15 11.04
C HIS A 530 20.55 -14.10 11.64
N GLY A 531 19.30 -14.48 11.98
CA GLY A 531 18.35 -13.56 12.60
C GLY A 531 18.81 -13.00 13.95
N THR A 532 19.38 -13.85 14.81
CA THR A 532 20.02 -13.43 16.07
C THR A 532 21.06 -12.34 15.81
N LYS A 533 21.94 -12.55 14.82
CA LYS A 533 22.97 -11.58 14.46
C LYS A 533 22.38 -10.24 14.01
N MET A 534 21.36 -10.26 13.15
CA MET A 534 20.70 -9.03 12.68
C MET A 534 20.05 -8.27 13.84
N ALA A 535 19.37 -8.97 14.75
CA ALA A 535 18.76 -8.37 15.93
C ALA A 535 19.80 -7.74 16.86
N ILE A 536 20.95 -8.39 17.05
CA ILE A 536 22.05 -7.87 17.87
C ILE A 536 22.69 -6.64 17.23
N ILE A 537 22.94 -6.65 15.92
CA ILE A 537 23.50 -5.47 15.22
C ILE A 537 22.55 -4.27 15.34
N ALA A 538 21.25 -4.49 15.11
CA ALA A 538 20.27 -3.44 15.18
C ALA A 538 20.12 -2.92 16.63
N GLY A 539 19.60 -3.76 17.52
CA GLY A 539 19.23 -3.35 18.87
C GLY A 539 19.85 -4.18 19.97
N GLY A 540 20.94 -4.91 19.76
CA GLY A 540 21.63 -5.61 20.85
C GLY A 540 22.00 -4.66 22.00
N LYS A 541 21.76 -5.07 23.25
CA LYS A 541 22.00 -4.24 24.43
C LYS A 541 23.47 -3.86 24.60
N ILE A 542 24.39 -4.72 24.19
CA ILE A 542 25.84 -4.54 24.30
C ILE A 542 26.41 -4.04 22.96
N ASN A 543 26.03 -4.71 21.88
CA ASN A 543 26.65 -4.58 20.57
C ASN A 543 25.79 -3.82 19.55
N GLY A 544 24.54 -3.48 19.86
CA GLY A 544 23.61 -2.85 18.92
C GLY A 544 23.84 -1.36 18.68
N VAL A 545 23.34 -0.87 17.55
CA VAL A 545 23.31 0.57 17.22
C VAL A 545 22.28 1.30 18.09
N ALA A 546 21.12 0.70 18.34
CA ALA A 546 20.05 1.22 19.19
C ALA A 546 19.82 0.32 20.43
N PRO A 547 20.73 0.30 21.41
CA PRO A 547 20.73 -0.67 22.50
C PRO A 547 19.54 -0.56 23.47
N LYS A 548 18.78 0.53 23.44
CA LYS A 548 17.58 0.79 24.26
C LYS A 548 16.27 0.72 23.47
N ALA A 549 16.33 0.43 22.17
CA ALA A 549 15.12 0.20 21.37
C ALA A 549 14.44 -1.11 21.80
N ASN A 550 13.12 -1.11 21.74
CA ASN A 550 12.34 -2.34 21.83
C ASN A 550 12.60 -3.20 20.59
N LEU A 551 12.58 -4.52 20.75
CA LEU A 551 12.70 -5.46 19.65
C LEU A 551 11.41 -6.26 19.52
N TYR A 552 10.97 -6.46 18.28
CA TYR A 552 10.00 -7.49 17.96
C TYR A 552 10.59 -8.45 16.93
N LEU A 553 10.91 -9.66 17.38
CA LEU A 553 11.65 -10.65 16.63
C LEU A 553 10.68 -11.64 15.96
N MET A 554 10.63 -11.65 14.64
CA MET A 554 9.63 -12.37 13.85
C MET A 554 10.30 -13.43 12.99
N LYS A 555 10.16 -14.71 13.37
CA LYS A 555 10.66 -15.83 12.56
C LYS A 555 9.68 -16.11 11.42
N ILE A 556 10.13 -15.84 10.20
CA ILE A 556 9.28 -15.89 9.00
C ILE A 556 9.44 -17.19 8.20
N LYS A 557 10.30 -18.11 8.64
CA LYS A 557 10.59 -19.38 7.97
C LYS A 557 10.35 -20.56 8.88
N GLY A 558 9.78 -21.62 8.32
CA GLY A 558 9.70 -22.93 8.97
C GLY A 558 11.04 -23.65 8.91
N GLN A 559 11.17 -24.72 9.71
CA GLN A 559 12.35 -25.58 9.70
C GLN A 559 11.96 -27.04 9.48
N TYR A 560 12.74 -27.74 8.67
CA TYR A 560 12.58 -29.17 8.42
C TYR A 560 13.93 -29.87 8.43
N ASN A 561 13.89 -31.17 8.67
CA ASN A 561 15.05 -32.06 8.63
C ASN A 561 14.89 -33.04 7.47
N THR A 562 15.95 -33.30 6.70
CA THR A 562 15.91 -34.24 5.57
C THR A 562 16.04 -35.71 5.97
N GLY A 563 16.44 -35.99 7.21
CA GLY A 563 16.59 -37.33 7.76
C GLY A 563 17.83 -38.09 7.26
N GLU A 564 18.80 -37.41 6.63
CA GLU A 564 19.97 -38.05 5.99
C GLU A 564 21.17 -38.30 6.90
N ASN A 565 21.13 -37.83 8.15
CA ASN A 565 22.31 -37.85 9.02
C ASN A 565 22.12 -38.70 10.29
N PRO A 566 23.21 -39.25 10.85
CA PRO A 566 23.18 -39.94 12.13
C PRO A 566 22.66 -39.01 13.24
N PRO A 567 22.10 -39.57 14.33
CA PRO A 567 21.61 -38.79 15.47
C PRO A 567 22.72 -37.85 15.99
N GLY A 568 22.63 -36.56 15.67
CA GLY A 568 23.60 -35.54 16.10
C GLY A 568 24.07 -34.56 15.02
N SER A 569 24.14 -34.94 13.75
CA SER A 569 24.49 -34.00 12.66
C SER A 569 23.22 -33.53 11.96
N ARG A 570 22.71 -32.34 12.27
CA ARG A 570 21.40 -31.90 11.77
C ARG A 570 21.59 -31.01 10.53
N PRO A 571 21.26 -31.44 9.29
CA PRO A 571 21.04 -30.50 8.22
C PRO A 571 19.63 -29.94 8.42
N ILE A 572 19.48 -29.07 9.41
CA ILE A 572 18.24 -28.30 9.58
C ILE A 572 18.19 -27.34 8.41
N LYS A 573 17.15 -27.48 7.58
CA LYS A 573 16.91 -26.60 6.46
C LYS A 573 15.78 -25.63 6.83
N ASN A 574 15.94 -24.38 6.42
CA ASN A 574 14.86 -23.40 6.48
C ASN A 574 13.97 -23.57 5.25
N SER A 575 12.66 -23.36 5.42
CA SER A 575 11.73 -23.27 4.29
C SER A 575 11.99 -22.02 3.46
N ARG A 576 11.47 -22.00 2.23
CA ARG A 576 11.28 -20.74 1.51
C ARG A 576 10.23 -19.90 2.24
N ILE A 577 10.30 -18.59 2.05
CA ILE A 577 9.26 -17.67 2.51
C ILE A 577 8.05 -17.87 1.59
N THR A 578 6.93 -18.30 2.16
CA THR A 578 5.67 -18.49 1.42
C THR A 578 4.84 -17.21 1.50
N PRO A 579 3.91 -16.95 0.56
CA PRO A 579 2.97 -15.84 0.69
C PRO A 579 2.15 -15.94 1.99
N MET A 580 1.80 -17.15 2.43
CA MET A 580 1.07 -17.39 3.68
C MET A 580 1.86 -16.98 4.93
N SER A 581 3.16 -17.30 4.96
CA SER A 581 4.06 -16.89 6.04
C SER A 581 4.16 -15.37 6.14
N LEU A 582 4.28 -14.67 5.01
CA LEU A 582 4.32 -13.20 4.98
C LEU A 582 2.99 -12.57 5.35
N THR A 583 1.87 -13.11 4.88
CA THR A 583 0.55 -12.65 5.30
C THR A 583 0.40 -12.76 6.81
N SER A 584 0.81 -13.88 7.41
CA SER A 584 0.76 -14.08 8.86
C SER A 584 1.63 -13.06 9.61
N VAL A 585 2.85 -12.83 9.14
CA VAL A 585 3.78 -11.84 9.71
C VAL A 585 3.23 -10.42 9.59
N PHE A 586 2.76 -10.02 8.41
CA PHE A 586 2.23 -8.68 8.20
C PHE A 586 0.95 -8.45 9.00
N ASN A 587 0.13 -9.49 9.18
CA ASN A 587 -1.05 -9.42 10.03
C ASN A 587 -0.68 -9.20 11.49
N GLU A 588 0.32 -9.92 11.98
CA GLU A 588 0.82 -9.70 13.33
C GLU A 588 1.33 -8.25 13.50
N ILE A 589 2.08 -7.73 12.53
CA ILE A 589 2.53 -6.33 12.54
C ILE A 589 1.34 -5.36 12.56
N ARG A 590 0.33 -5.59 11.71
CA ARG A 590 -0.87 -4.77 11.64
C ARG A 590 -1.65 -4.80 12.94
N VAL A 591 -2.01 -5.98 13.47
CA VAL A 591 -2.76 -6.10 14.73
C VAL A 591 -2.09 -5.34 15.87
N ARG A 592 -0.75 -5.27 15.90
CA ARG A 592 -0.02 -4.50 16.91
C ARG A 592 0.02 -2.98 16.67
N LEU A 593 0.08 -2.54 15.41
CA LEU A 593 0.25 -1.14 15.06
C LEU A 593 -1.06 -0.41 14.73
N ASP A 594 -2.04 -1.12 14.17
CA ASP A 594 -3.34 -0.64 13.75
C ASP A 594 -4.32 -1.83 13.52
N PRO A 595 -5.33 -2.04 14.38
CA PRO A 595 -6.27 -3.16 14.24
C PRO A 595 -7.20 -3.10 13.01
N SER A 596 -7.09 -2.10 12.13
CA SER A 596 -8.09 -1.76 11.11
C SER A 596 -7.65 -1.86 9.63
N GLY A 597 -7.02 -2.95 9.14
CA GLY A 597 -6.93 -3.06 7.67
C GLY A 597 -6.16 -4.18 6.94
N LEU A 598 -6.77 -4.54 5.80
CA LEU A 598 -6.34 -5.03 4.46
C LEU A 598 -4.95 -5.59 4.21
N GLY A 599 -4.87 -6.77 3.58
CA GLY A 599 -3.77 -7.03 2.65
C GLY A 599 -3.93 -8.20 1.67
N PRO A 600 -2.90 -8.46 0.79
CA PRO A 600 -3.05 -9.28 -0.42
C PRO A 600 -1.97 -10.39 -0.80
N ALA A 601 -1.53 -10.54 -2.11
CA ALA A 601 -0.80 -11.63 -2.86
C ALA A 601 0.72 -11.45 -3.09
N LEU A 602 1.68 -12.34 -2.78
CA LEU A 602 3.12 -12.00 -2.59
C LEU A 602 3.63 -10.60 -3.06
N GLU A 603 3.66 -10.29 -4.36
CA GLU A 603 3.96 -8.94 -4.88
C GLU A 603 2.94 -7.88 -4.49
N ASP A 604 1.65 -8.15 -4.70
CA ASP A 604 0.60 -7.36 -4.09
C ASP A 604 0.72 -7.41 -2.55
N VAL A 605 1.09 -8.55 -1.87
CA VAL A 605 1.15 -8.71 -0.39
C VAL A 605 2.06 -7.59 0.07
N ILE A 606 3.28 -7.65 -0.47
CA ILE A 606 4.38 -6.77 -0.19
C ILE A 606 4.00 -5.35 -0.65
N GLY A 607 3.41 -5.17 -1.82
CA GLY A 607 2.98 -3.88 -2.36
C GLY A 607 1.97 -3.14 -1.47
N LYS A 608 0.83 -3.77 -1.15
CA LYS A 608 -0.16 -3.20 -0.22
C LYS A 608 0.41 -3.08 1.21
N PHE A 609 1.31 -3.98 1.64
CA PHE A 609 2.02 -3.82 2.91
C PHE A 609 2.92 -2.58 2.91
N ILE A 610 3.68 -2.34 1.84
CA ILE A 610 4.48 -1.12 1.66
C ILE A 610 3.57 0.10 1.67
N THR A 611 2.47 0.11 0.91
CA THR A 611 1.50 1.21 0.92
C THR A 611 0.93 1.46 2.33
N TRP A 612 0.59 0.40 3.06
CA TRP A 612 0.15 0.54 4.45
C TRP A 612 1.26 1.14 5.33
N CYS A 613 2.49 0.65 5.23
CA CYS A 613 3.65 1.23 5.89
C CYS A 613 3.88 2.70 5.52
N GLU A 614 3.72 3.09 4.25
CA GLU A 614 3.78 4.49 3.78
C GLU A 614 2.71 5.36 4.43
N ASN A 615 1.50 4.83 4.60
CA ASN A 615 0.39 5.54 5.23
C ASN A 615 0.67 5.80 6.71
N ILE A 616 1.18 4.79 7.43
CA ILE A 616 1.53 4.92 8.86
C ILE A 616 2.95 5.45 9.11
N LYS A 617 3.68 5.84 8.04
CA LYS A 617 5.07 6.33 8.09
C LYS A 617 6.05 5.36 8.74
N LEU A 618 5.84 4.06 8.54
CA LEU A 618 6.74 2.99 8.97
C LEU A 618 7.80 2.73 7.89
N PRO A 619 9.10 2.98 8.16
CA PRO A 619 10.17 2.66 7.22
C PRO A 619 10.39 1.14 7.12
N ILE A 620 10.72 0.67 5.92
CA ILE A 620 11.08 -0.73 5.65
C ILE A 620 12.54 -0.75 5.19
N VAL A 621 13.42 -1.38 5.96
CA VAL A 621 14.84 -1.48 5.60
C VAL A 621 15.14 -2.86 5.02
N VAL A 622 15.76 -2.89 3.84
CA VAL A 622 15.98 -4.13 3.09
C VAL A 622 17.43 -4.20 2.62
N ALA A 623 18.08 -5.33 2.85
CA ALA A 623 19.42 -5.63 2.33
C ALA A 623 19.39 -5.72 0.81
N ALA A 624 20.28 -5.02 0.10
CA ALA A 624 20.24 -4.96 -1.37
C ALA A 624 20.38 -6.32 -2.07
N GLY A 625 21.03 -7.29 -1.43
CA GLY A 625 21.38 -8.58 -2.03
C GLY A 625 22.89 -8.72 -2.22
N ASN A 626 23.36 -9.96 -2.26
CA ASN A 626 24.78 -10.32 -2.30
C ASN A 626 25.22 -10.88 -3.67
N ASP A 627 24.41 -10.70 -4.71
CA ASP A 627 24.72 -11.12 -6.08
C ASP A 627 24.66 -9.91 -7.05
N PRO A 628 25.81 -9.42 -7.55
CA PRO A 628 25.85 -8.28 -8.45
C PRO A 628 25.25 -8.59 -9.85
N ALA A 629 25.08 -9.88 -10.20
CA ALA A 629 24.40 -10.29 -11.43
C ALA A 629 22.88 -10.12 -11.33
N LEU A 630 22.32 -10.19 -10.12
CA LEU A 630 20.91 -9.92 -9.85
C LEU A 630 20.72 -8.43 -9.55
N ARG A 631 20.00 -7.72 -10.43
CA ARG A 631 19.69 -6.30 -10.26
C ARG A 631 18.48 -6.11 -9.35
N LEU A 632 18.39 -4.95 -8.70
CA LEU A 632 17.28 -4.64 -7.78
C LEU A 632 15.89 -4.78 -8.43
N HIS A 633 15.76 -4.42 -9.72
CA HIS A 633 14.49 -4.54 -10.46
C HIS A 633 14.00 -5.98 -10.64
N GLN A 634 14.86 -6.98 -10.42
CA GLN A 634 14.59 -8.40 -10.55
C GLN A 634 14.24 -9.05 -9.21
N GLN A 635 14.37 -8.31 -8.11
CA GLN A 635 14.26 -8.84 -6.74
C GLN A 635 13.07 -8.22 -6.02
N LEU A 636 12.46 -8.99 -5.12
CA LEU A 636 11.45 -8.52 -4.20
C LEU A 636 12.01 -8.51 -2.77
N PRO A 637 11.71 -7.48 -1.97
CA PRO A 637 10.82 -6.34 -2.27
C PRO A 637 11.47 -5.21 -3.08
N HIS A 638 12.75 -5.29 -3.44
CA HIS A 638 13.58 -4.21 -3.98
C HIS A 638 12.99 -3.47 -5.17
N ARG A 639 12.44 -4.18 -6.13
CA ARG A 639 11.85 -3.58 -7.35
C ARG A 639 10.67 -2.64 -7.06
N LEU A 640 10.05 -2.76 -5.89
CA LEU A 640 8.98 -1.88 -5.42
C LEU A 640 9.54 -0.64 -4.71
N GLY A 641 10.84 -0.61 -4.42
CA GLY A 641 11.52 0.55 -3.84
C GLY A 641 11.63 1.68 -4.85
N THR A 642 11.36 2.89 -4.37
CA THR A 642 11.55 4.13 -5.13
C THR A 642 12.39 5.10 -4.29
N PRO A 643 12.98 6.15 -4.87
CA PRO A 643 13.72 7.15 -4.09
C PRO A 643 12.86 7.91 -3.05
N SER A 644 11.54 7.81 -3.13
CA SER A 644 10.59 8.60 -2.34
C SER A 644 9.67 7.78 -1.45
N ASN A 645 9.69 6.44 -1.51
CA ASN A 645 8.85 5.61 -0.64
C ASN A 645 9.55 5.19 0.66
N THR A 646 8.83 4.44 1.50
CA THR A 646 9.33 3.99 2.80
C THR A 646 10.36 2.86 2.72
N ILE A 647 10.64 2.31 1.52
CA ILE A 647 11.65 1.26 1.37
C ILE A 647 13.03 1.87 1.29
N LEU A 648 13.89 1.47 2.21
CA LEU A 648 15.30 1.80 2.25
C LEU A 648 16.11 0.56 1.86
N THR A 649 16.52 0.51 0.60
CA THR A 649 17.42 -0.53 0.12
C THR A 649 18.86 -0.17 0.50
N VAL A 650 19.55 -1.09 1.16
CA VAL A 650 20.88 -0.87 1.75
C VAL A 650 21.94 -1.70 1.07
N GLY A 651 22.87 -1.03 0.39
CA GLY A 651 24.06 -1.64 -0.19
C GLY A 651 25.19 -1.78 0.82
N GLY A 652 26.20 -2.59 0.48
CA GLY A 652 27.33 -2.85 1.36
C GLY A 652 28.57 -2.03 1.01
N VAL A 653 29.34 -1.63 2.03
CA VAL A 653 30.74 -1.14 1.86
C VAL A 653 31.74 -2.02 2.61
N ASN A 654 32.98 -2.02 2.11
CA ASN A 654 34.13 -2.58 2.78
C ASN A 654 34.54 -1.71 3.99
N GLU A 655 35.51 -2.19 4.77
CA GLU A 655 36.08 -1.45 5.90
C GLU A 655 36.67 -0.09 5.48
N ASP A 656 37.22 0.05 4.28
CA ASP A 656 37.77 1.33 3.80
C ASP A 656 36.72 2.29 3.22
N GLY A 657 35.42 1.94 3.31
CA GLY A 657 34.32 2.72 2.76
C GLY A 657 34.09 2.51 1.26
N THR A 658 34.91 1.72 0.57
CA THR A 658 34.66 1.37 -0.85
C THR A 658 33.44 0.49 -1.00
N LEU A 659 32.76 0.57 -2.15
CA LEU A 659 31.63 -0.31 -2.46
C LEU A 659 32.03 -1.79 -2.35
N TRP A 660 31.25 -2.57 -1.61
CA TRP A 660 31.42 -4.01 -1.57
C TRP A 660 30.89 -4.61 -2.87
N SER A 661 31.79 -5.21 -3.65
CA SER A 661 31.54 -5.62 -5.04
C SER A 661 30.46 -6.69 -5.22
N SER A 662 30.10 -7.41 -4.16
CA SER A 662 28.99 -8.37 -4.17
C SER A 662 27.62 -7.71 -3.99
N THR A 663 27.54 -6.41 -3.77
CA THR A 663 26.25 -5.70 -3.64
C THR A 663 25.46 -5.78 -4.94
N SER A 664 24.20 -6.24 -4.87
CA SER A 664 23.25 -6.12 -5.98
C SER A 664 22.94 -4.65 -6.29
N MET A 665 23.07 -4.26 -7.56
CA MET A 665 22.99 -2.83 -7.96
C MET A 665 21.64 -2.46 -8.58
N ALA A 666 21.24 -1.20 -8.39
CA ALA A 666 20.15 -0.59 -9.15
C ALA A 666 20.55 -0.45 -10.64
N GLU A 667 19.58 -0.47 -11.53
CA GLU A 667 19.77 -0.22 -12.97
C GLU A 667 19.02 1.05 -13.37
N ALA A 668 19.71 1.98 -14.03
CA ALA A 668 19.13 3.25 -14.42
C ALA A 668 17.89 3.05 -15.32
N GLY A 669 16.78 3.71 -14.98
CA GLY A 669 15.52 3.62 -15.71
C GLY A 669 14.72 2.33 -15.49
N LYS A 670 15.17 1.44 -14.60
CA LYS A 670 14.41 0.25 -14.16
C LYS A 670 13.84 0.45 -12.74
N PRO A 671 12.77 -0.27 -12.37
CA PRO A 671 12.24 -0.25 -11.00
C PRO A 671 13.27 -0.64 -9.94
N GLY A 672 13.08 -0.20 -8.70
CA GLY A 672 14.01 -0.48 -7.60
C GLY A 672 15.15 0.54 -7.50
N SER A 673 15.24 1.18 -6.34
CA SER A 673 16.26 2.16 -6.00
C SER A 673 17.22 1.62 -4.92
N MET A 674 18.47 2.06 -4.99
CA MET A 674 19.40 1.99 -3.87
C MET A 674 19.24 3.27 -3.04
N SER A 675 19.01 3.14 -1.74
CA SER A 675 18.75 4.31 -0.87
C SER A 675 20.03 4.77 -0.17
N VAL A 676 20.77 3.84 0.43
CA VAL A 676 21.98 4.13 1.20
C VAL A 676 22.97 2.96 1.15
N TYR A 677 24.18 3.18 1.65
CA TYR A 677 25.19 2.15 1.85
C TYR A 677 25.65 2.12 3.31
N ALA A 678 25.98 0.93 3.83
CA ALA A 678 26.48 0.76 5.19
C ALA A 678 27.52 -0.39 5.27
N PRO A 679 28.31 -0.48 6.36
CA PRO A 679 29.32 -1.51 6.51
C PRO A 679 28.75 -2.91 6.34
N ALA A 680 29.33 -3.70 5.45
CA ALA A 680 28.85 -5.04 5.12
C ALA A 680 29.87 -6.15 5.40
N LYS A 681 31.14 -5.84 5.67
CA LYS A 681 32.22 -6.85 5.67
C LYS A 681 32.89 -6.97 7.03
N ASN A 682 33.07 -8.18 7.54
CA ASN A 682 33.70 -8.42 8.85
C ASN A 682 32.94 -7.79 10.04
N ILE A 683 31.61 -7.81 9.99
CA ILE A 683 30.74 -7.38 11.08
C ILE A 683 30.60 -8.53 12.08
N VAL A 684 31.37 -8.47 13.17
CA VAL A 684 31.41 -9.51 14.20
C VAL A 684 30.58 -9.07 15.41
N VAL A 685 29.60 -9.89 15.78
CA VAL A 685 28.81 -9.80 17.02
C VAL A 685 28.55 -11.23 17.54
N PRO A 686 28.31 -11.45 18.84
CA PRO A 686 28.10 -12.80 19.37
C PRO A 686 26.78 -13.38 18.86
N ALA A 687 26.85 -14.44 18.05
CA ALA A 687 25.71 -15.26 17.66
C ALA A 687 26.20 -16.70 17.50
N THR A 688 25.40 -17.71 17.82
CA THR A 688 25.79 -19.07 17.48
C THR A 688 25.70 -19.29 15.97
N GLY A 689 26.30 -20.39 15.48
CA GLY A 689 26.20 -20.80 14.09
C GLY A 689 27.45 -20.46 13.26
N GLU A 690 27.26 -20.36 11.95
CA GLU A 690 28.36 -20.06 11.02
C GLU A 690 28.89 -18.64 11.24
N SER A 691 30.19 -18.42 10.98
CA SER A 691 30.84 -17.09 11.02
C SER A 691 30.39 -16.25 9.83
N ILE A 692 29.11 -15.87 9.84
CA ILE A 692 28.46 -15.12 8.77
C ILE A 692 28.72 -13.63 9.00
N ASP A 693 29.95 -13.18 8.76
CA ASP A 693 30.40 -11.82 9.09
C ASP A 693 30.30 -10.83 7.92
N THR A 694 29.85 -11.28 6.74
CA THR A 694 29.86 -10.43 5.54
C THR A 694 28.57 -10.51 4.72
N GLY A 695 27.92 -9.39 4.45
CA GLY A 695 26.68 -9.34 3.68
C GLY A 695 25.98 -7.98 3.74
N THR A 696 25.08 -7.74 2.78
CA THR A 696 24.18 -6.59 2.81
C THR A 696 23.13 -6.69 3.92
N SER A 697 22.89 -7.88 4.50
CA SER A 697 22.00 -8.05 5.65
C SER A 697 22.53 -7.34 6.90
N GLN A 698 23.83 -7.44 7.16
CA GLN A 698 24.48 -6.68 8.23
C GLN A 698 24.37 -5.17 7.98
N ALA A 699 24.58 -4.73 6.73
CA ALA A 699 24.44 -3.32 6.36
C ALA A 699 23.02 -2.81 6.63
N ALA A 700 21.99 -3.58 6.25
CA ALA A 700 20.59 -3.24 6.54
C ALA A 700 20.29 -3.16 8.04
N ALA A 701 20.78 -4.12 8.83
CA ALA A 701 20.64 -4.11 10.29
C ALA A 701 21.33 -2.89 10.95
N ILE A 702 22.40 -2.36 10.35
CA ILE A 702 23.04 -1.13 10.81
C ILE A 702 22.17 0.11 10.51
N VAL A 703 21.51 0.17 9.35
CA VAL A 703 20.73 1.33 8.90
C VAL A 703 19.41 1.49 9.66
N VAL A 704 18.73 0.39 10.02
CA VAL A 704 17.40 0.43 10.66
C VAL A 704 17.35 1.29 11.93
N CYS A 705 18.50 1.47 12.58
CA CYS A 705 18.63 2.21 13.84
C CYS A 705 19.00 3.69 13.68
N ASN A 706 19.31 4.14 12.47
CA ASN A 706 19.74 5.52 12.19
C ASN A 706 18.62 6.37 11.56
N LEU A 707 17.40 5.87 11.54
CA LEU A 707 16.26 6.62 11.03
C LEU A 707 15.74 7.57 12.12
N PRO A 708 15.58 8.87 11.83
CA PRO A 708 14.85 9.73 12.75
C PRO A 708 13.45 9.14 12.93
N GLY A 709 13.02 8.97 14.19
CA GLY A 709 11.62 8.64 14.48
C GLY A 709 10.67 9.63 13.79
N PRO A 710 9.37 9.29 13.63
CA PRO A 710 8.42 10.19 13.02
C PRO A 710 8.53 11.58 13.67
N LEU A 711 8.94 12.55 12.85
CA LEU A 711 9.07 13.97 13.20
C LEU A 711 7.68 14.59 13.42
#